data_AF-A0A1Q4FIL4-F1
#
_entry.id   AF-A0A1Q4FIL4-F1
#
_cell.length_a   1.000
_cell.length_b   1.000
_cell.length_c   1.000
_cell.angle_alpha   90.00
_cell.angle_beta   90.00
_cell.angle_gamma   90.00
#
_symmetry.space_group_name_H-M   'P 1'
#
loop_
_entity.id
_entity.type
_entity.pdbx_description
1 polymer ?
#
loop_
_entity_poly.entity_id
_entity_poly.type
_entity_poly.pdbx_seq_one_letter_code
_entity_poly.pdbx_strand_id
1 'polypeptide(L)'
;MGKKPTLKLPPVVAELQPASLDIWDKKYRLVSKQGEPVDHSVEDTFSRVAHALADVEQPEVRGYWAKQFAWALHNGAMPAGRILSNAGAGEHKPATSTINCTVSGTIHDSMDAILTSVREAGLTLKGGSGIGYEFSTLRPRGAFVAGAGASTSGPLTFMDIFDKMCATVASAGGRRGAQMGTFDIAHPDVEDFIGAKREDGRLRQFNLSLLINDAFLSAVRNNEDWSLVFPVMQCELTELDLNDPEQVLWREWPIHEGYQVDAEGLVACRVYKRIKARKLWNRIMASNYDFAEPGFILIDRGNELNNNWWCENLRASNPCGEQLLPPYGACNLGSINLTRFVRDPFTEHATFDWASYRNVVSVFTRMLDNVVEINGLALERQRDEILAKRRHGMGFLGLGSTMVMMGLHYGSPASCEFAEEVTKQLALEGWRTALTLAKEKGAAPILNQSVCVTGEMLRKRPEMVADGIKAGDVIPARVLHATYSRYMQRIATLDPDLVAALAETGARFTHHSSVAPTGTIALSLGNNASNGIEPSFAHRYSRNVIREGKKSKESVEVLSYELLAYRALVNPDASPDAVSGENCLPDYFVSADSITPQCHIDVQAAAQKWIDSSISKTVNVPTDIPFENFQGIYRYAAESGLKGCTTFRFNPAAFSGVLVREQDLASTEYVFTLEDGSEVRAKGNEQIEYDGEMHSAANLFDALKEGYYGKL
;
A
#
# COMPACT_ATOMS: atom_id res chain seq x y z
N MET A 1 8.97 33.87 13.32
CA MET A 1 9.79 32.66 13.08
C MET A 1 10.77 32.49 14.23
N GLY A 2 10.43 31.69 15.25
CA GLY A 2 11.37 31.34 16.32
C GLY A 2 12.35 30.28 15.81
N LYS A 3 13.66 30.51 15.97
CA LYS A 3 14.71 29.53 15.66
C LYS A 3 14.52 28.30 16.55
N LYS A 4 13.92 27.22 16.02
CA LYS A 4 14.04 25.89 16.64
C LYS A 4 15.48 25.41 16.44
N PRO A 5 16.17 24.89 17.47
CA PRO A 5 17.54 24.42 17.33
C PRO A 5 17.60 23.29 16.31
N THR A 6 18.48 23.44 15.32
CA THR A 6 18.90 22.37 14.41
C THR A 6 19.75 21.37 15.19
N LEU A 7 19.10 20.52 16.00
CA LEU A 7 19.73 19.32 16.54
C LEU A 7 20.14 18.45 15.34
N LYS A 8 21.45 18.25 15.17
CA LYS A 8 21.96 17.21 14.26
C LYS A 8 21.74 15.86 14.93
N LEU A 9 21.03 14.96 14.27
CA LEU A 9 20.93 13.55 14.64
C LEU A 9 21.87 12.76 13.74
N PRO A 10 23.17 12.64 14.06
CA PRO A 10 24.04 11.79 13.27
C PRO A 10 23.48 10.35 13.30
N PRO A 11 23.45 9.64 12.17
CA PRO A 11 23.13 8.22 12.20
C PRO A 11 24.12 7.47 13.10
N VAL A 12 23.64 6.40 13.74
CA VAL A 12 24.53 5.45 14.42
C VAL A 12 25.52 4.83 13.44
N VAL A 13 25.04 4.45 12.26
CA VAL A 13 25.85 3.94 11.13
C VAL A 13 25.85 4.96 10.00
N ALA A 14 26.94 5.69 9.83
CA ALA A 14 27.04 6.79 8.86
C ALA A 14 27.26 6.32 7.41
N GLU A 15 28.02 5.24 7.22
CA GLU A 15 28.33 4.73 5.89
C GLU A 15 27.25 3.76 5.39
N LEU A 16 26.84 3.94 4.13
CA LEU A 16 25.95 3.01 3.45
C LEU A 16 26.73 1.75 3.07
N GLN A 17 26.15 0.58 3.33
CA GLN A 17 26.73 -0.69 2.90
C GLN A 17 26.75 -0.79 1.36
N PRO A 18 27.64 -1.60 0.75
CA PRO A 18 27.80 -1.65 -0.71
C PRO A 18 26.51 -1.93 -1.48
N ALA A 19 25.66 -2.82 -0.97
CA ALA A 19 24.36 -3.12 -1.58
C ALA A 19 23.40 -1.92 -1.56
N SER A 20 23.42 -1.11 -0.49
CA SER A 20 22.61 0.10 -0.37
C SER A 20 23.03 1.20 -1.34
N LEU A 21 24.34 1.36 -1.53
CA LEU A 21 24.94 2.28 -2.51
C LEU A 21 24.62 1.86 -3.94
N ASP A 22 24.76 0.58 -4.28
CA ASP A 22 24.44 0.05 -5.61
C ASP A 22 22.97 0.30 -6.00
N ILE A 23 22.06 0.15 -5.05
CA ILE A 23 20.64 0.44 -5.29
C ILE A 23 20.40 1.93 -5.45
N TRP A 24 21.06 2.78 -4.67
CA TRP A 24 20.96 4.23 -4.86
C TRP A 24 21.43 4.63 -6.25
N ASP A 25 22.61 4.16 -6.65
CA ASP A 25 23.21 4.44 -7.96
C ASP A 25 22.28 4.02 -9.11
N LYS A 26 21.70 2.82 -9.03
CA LYS A 26 20.82 2.29 -10.09
C LYS A 26 19.42 2.88 -10.12
N LYS A 27 18.88 3.37 -8.99
CA LYS A 27 17.45 3.72 -8.88
C LYS A 27 17.19 5.20 -8.62
N TYR A 28 18.09 5.89 -7.95
CA TYR A 28 17.85 7.24 -7.41
C TYR A 28 18.85 8.28 -7.90
N ARG A 29 20.07 7.89 -8.26
CA ARG A 29 21.05 8.78 -8.87
C ARG A 29 20.53 9.31 -10.19
N LEU A 30 20.51 10.64 -10.32
CA LEU A 30 20.20 11.27 -11.59
C LEU A 30 21.41 11.16 -12.52
N VAL A 31 21.17 10.68 -13.73
CA VAL A 31 22.16 10.60 -14.82
C VAL A 31 21.61 11.31 -16.05
N SER A 32 22.53 11.85 -16.85
CA SER A 32 22.23 12.45 -18.16
C SER A 32 21.82 11.38 -19.18
N LYS A 33 21.38 11.82 -20.37
CA LYS A 33 21.05 10.91 -21.48
C LYS A 33 22.25 10.08 -21.94
N GLN A 34 23.46 10.56 -21.71
CA GLN A 34 24.72 9.89 -22.06
C GLN A 34 25.19 8.92 -20.97
N GLY A 35 24.48 8.81 -19.85
CA GLY A 35 24.86 7.97 -18.71
C GLY A 35 25.75 8.69 -17.68
N GLU A 36 26.18 9.93 -17.96
CA GLU A 36 27.02 10.68 -17.03
C GLU A 36 26.24 11.08 -15.76
N PRO A 37 26.80 10.87 -14.56
CA PRO A 37 26.21 11.32 -13.31
C PRO A 37 25.94 12.81 -13.26
N VAL A 38 24.71 13.17 -12.91
CA VAL A 38 24.30 14.54 -12.55
C VAL A 38 24.34 14.70 -11.03
N ASP A 39 23.81 13.71 -10.31
CA ASP A 39 24.05 13.60 -8.87
C ASP A 39 25.38 12.86 -8.67
N HIS A 40 26.39 13.47 -8.07
CA HIS A 40 27.67 12.80 -7.81
C HIS A 40 27.66 11.99 -6.50
N SER A 41 26.75 12.34 -5.59
CA SER A 41 26.62 11.75 -4.26
C SER A 41 25.15 11.73 -3.80
N VAL A 42 24.88 10.99 -2.71
CA VAL A 42 23.56 11.03 -2.04
C VAL A 42 23.20 12.44 -1.57
N GLU A 43 24.20 13.25 -1.17
CA GLU A 43 24.01 14.66 -0.81
C GLU A 43 23.47 15.46 -1.99
N ASP A 44 24.01 15.24 -3.19
CA ASP A 44 23.54 15.93 -4.39
C ASP A 44 22.08 15.57 -4.70
N THR A 45 21.72 14.28 -4.55
CA THR A 45 20.31 13.83 -4.65
C THR A 45 19.42 14.56 -3.63
N PHE A 46 19.84 14.65 -2.37
CA PHE A 46 19.06 15.34 -1.33
C PHE A 46 18.96 16.84 -1.58
N SER A 47 20.05 17.48 -1.99
CA SER A 47 20.10 18.89 -2.35
C SER A 47 19.16 19.18 -3.52
N ARG A 48 19.21 18.38 -4.60
CA ARG A 48 18.32 18.50 -5.76
C ARG A 48 16.85 18.41 -5.35
N VAL A 49 16.49 17.38 -4.59
CA VAL A 49 15.10 17.17 -4.14
C VAL A 49 14.65 18.32 -3.23
N ALA A 50 15.48 18.76 -2.29
CA ALA A 50 15.16 19.86 -1.39
C ALA A 50 14.95 21.18 -2.13
N HIS A 51 15.80 21.51 -3.10
CA HIS A 51 15.64 22.73 -3.92
C HIS A 51 14.38 22.65 -4.78
N ALA A 52 14.16 21.54 -5.49
CA ALA A 52 12.99 21.37 -6.35
C ALA A 52 11.66 21.52 -5.58
N LEU A 53 11.59 21.00 -4.35
CA LEU A 53 10.42 21.14 -3.50
C LEU A 53 10.31 22.54 -2.88
N ALA A 54 11.43 23.23 -2.64
CA ALA A 54 11.43 24.60 -2.14
C ALA A 54 11.05 25.61 -3.24
N ASP A 55 11.28 25.31 -4.52
CA ASP A 55 10.91 26.20 -5.64
C ASP A 55 9.39 26.42 -5.77
N VAL A 56 8.60 25.51 -5.21
CA VAL A 56 7.14 25.64 -5.07
C VAL A 56 6.74 26.75 -4.09
N GLU A 57 7.62 27.08 -3.14
CA GLU A 57 7.38 28.13 -2.15
C GLU A 57 7.50 29.54 -2.77
N GLN A 58 6.97 30.53 -2.05
CA GLN A 58 7.13 31.94 -2.43
C GLN A 58 8.61 32.33 -2.46
N PRO A 59 9.06 33.15 -3.44
CA PRO A 59 10.46 33.48 -3.67
C PRO A 59 11.24 33.88 -2.40
N GLU A 60 10.60 34.61 -1.48
CA GLU A 60 11.22 35.17 -0.28
C GLU A 60 11.59 34.10 0.76
N VAL A 61 10.91 32.95 0.74
CA VAL A 61 11.10 31.87 1.73
C VAL A 61 11.72 30.61 1.13
N ARG A 62 11.97 30.55 -0.19
CA ARG A 62 12.60 29.38 -0.86
C ARG A 62 13.93 29.00 -0.22
N GLY A 63 14.80 29.98 0.02
CA GLY A 63 16.12 29.73 0.62
C GLY A 63 16.06 29.21 2.06
N TYR A 64 15.00 29.57 2.81
CA TYR A 64 14.76 29.01 4.14
C TYR A 64 14.27 27.56 4.02
N TRP A 65 13.25 27.32 3.21
CA TRP A 65 12.66 25.99 3.08
C TRP A 65 13.58 24.98 2.41
N ALA A 66 14.43 25.37 1.44
CA ALA A 66 15.47 24.50 0.89
C ALA A 66 16.39 23.95 1.98
N LYS A 67 16.81 24.81 2.93
CA LYS A 67 17.64 24.40 4.08
C LYS A 67 16.88 23.50 5.04
N GLN A 68 15.62 23.81 5.32
CA GLN A 68 14.77 22.98 6.20
C GLN A 68 14.49 21.60 5.59
N PHE A 69 14.22 21.54 4.29
CA PHE A 69 13.96 20.29 3.57
C PHE A 69 15.22 19.42 3.48
N ALA A 70 16.37 20.01 3.15
CA ALA A 70 17.65 19.30 3.22
C ALA A 70 17.92 18.77 4.64
N TRP A 71 17.69 19.60 5.68
CA TRP A 71 17.80 19.15 7.06
C TRP A 71 16.87 17.98 7.37
N ALA A 72 15.61 18.01 6.94
CA ALA A 72 14.67 16.92 7.19
C ALA A 72 15.10 15.61 6.51
N LEU A 73 15.57 15.69 5.25
CA LEU A 73 16.10 14.52 4.51
C LEU A 73 17.27 13.87 5.27
N HIS A 74 18.18 14.69 5.78
CA HIS A 74 19.32 14.25 6.60
C HIS A 74 18.93 13.63 7.94
N ASN A 75 17.79 14.04 8.50
CA ASN A 75 17.33 13.62 9.83
C ASN A 75 16.16 12.62 9.76
N GLY A 76 15.98 11.94 8.62
CA GLY A 76 15.12 10.76 8.51
C GLY A 76 13.90 10.90 7.61
N ALA A 77 13.60 12.08 7.04
CA ALA A 77 12.55 12.19 6.03
C ALA A 77 12.97 11.50 4.74
N MET A 78 12.21 10.48 4.30
CA MET A 78 12.47 9.73 3.08
C MET A 78 11.27 9.85 2.14
N PRO A 79 11.29 10.79 1.17
CA PRO A 79 10.30 10.84 0.10
C PRO A 79 10.23 9.51 -0.65
N ALA A 80 9.06 9.19 -1.20
CA ALA A 80 8.92 7.99 -2.00
C ALA A 80 9.88 7.97 -3.21
N GLY A 81 10.18 6.78 -3.70
CA GLY A 81 11.20 6.58 -4.72
C GLY A 81 11.02 7.39 -6.01
N ARG A 82 9.79 7.72 -6.42
CA ARG A 82 9.55 8.59 -7.58
C ARG A 82 9.90 10.05 -7.29
N ILE A 83 9.60 10.55 -6.09
CA ILE A 83 10.01 11.89 -5.66
C ILE A 83 11.54 11.99 -5.69
N LEU A 84 12.24 11.02 -5.07
CA LEU A 84 13.70 10.98 -5.06
C LEU A 84 14.31 10.96 -6.48
N SER A 85 13.74 10.16 -7.38
CA SER A 85 14.27 9.97 -8.73
C SER A 85 13.95 11.12 -9.70
N ASN A 86 12.84 11.85 -9.48
CA ASN A 86 12.25 12.75 -10.49
C ASN A 86 12.11 14.22 -10.06
N ALA A 87 12.06 14.54 -8.77
CA ALA A 87 11.97 15.95 -8.34
C ALA A 87 13.23 16.71 -8.76
N GLY A 88 13.08 17.80 -9.52
CA GLY A 88 14.22 18.55 -10.07
C GLY A 88 14.95 17.87 -11.23
N ALA A 89 14.39 16.80 -11.81
CA ALA A 89 15.01 16.07 -12.92
C ALA A 89 14.46 16.48 -14.31
N GLY A 90 13.69 17.56 -14.42
CA GLY A 90 12.90 17.90 -15.62
C GLY A 90 13.72 18.02 -16.91
N GLU A 91 14.95 18.52 -16.83
CA GLU A 91 15.86 18.65 -17.99
C GLU A 91 16.29 17.28 -18.55
N HIS A 92 16.28 16.24 -17.73
CA HIS A 92 16.72 14.88 -18.10
C HIS A 92 15.56 13.87 -18.19
N LYS A 93 14.46 14.12 -17.47
CA LYS A 93 13.28 13.24 -17.35
C LYS A 93 11.96 14.04 -17.46
N PRO A 94 11.68 14.70 -18.60
CA PRO A 94 10.61 15.70 -18.72
C PRO A 94 9.17 15.16 -18.61
N ALA A 95 8.96 13.86 -18.81
CA ALA A 95 7.64 13.23 -18.84
C ALA A 95 7.49 12.18 -17.73
N THR A 96 7.94 12.51 -16.51
CA THR A 96 7.88 11.59 -15.37
C THR A 96 7.05 12.14 -14.22
N SER A 97 6.31 11.25 -13.57
CA SER A 97 5.52 11.55 -12.38
C SER A 97 6.37 11.48 -11.12
N THR A 98 6.13 12.37 -10.15
CA THR A 98 6.64 12.23 -8.77
C THR A 98 5.74 11.35 -7.90
N ILE A 99 4.57 10.95 -8.41
CA ILE A 99 3.61 10.06 -7.76
C ILE A 99 3.89 8.60 -8.10
N ASN A 100 3.86 7.72 -7.10
CA ASN A 100 4.15 6.29 -7.24
C ASN A 100 2.97 5.47 -7.79
N CYS A 101 1.76 5.75 -7.32
CA CYS A 101 0.58 4.96 -7.64
C CYS A 101 -0.68 5.83 -7.73
N THR A 102 -1.71 5.32 -8.41
CA THR A 102 -3.04 5.92 -8.52
C THR A 102 -4.13 4.85 -8.43
N VAL A 103 -5.38 5.29 -8.38
CA VAL A 103 -6.56 4.46 -8.62
C VAL A 103 -7.26 4.95 -9.89
N SER A 104 -7.78 4.01 -10.68
CA SER A 104 -8.53 4.28 -11.91
C SER A 104 -9.80 5.09 -11.63
N GLY A 105 -10.36 5.72 -12.66
CA GLY A 105 -11.76 6.11 -12.63
C GLY A 105 -12.68 4.90 -12.42
N THR A 106 -13.92 5.17 -11.99
CA THR A 106 -14.97 4.15 -11.94
C THR A 106 -15.21 3.58 -13.34
N ILE A 107 -15.14 2.25 -13.48
CA ILE A 107 -15.35 1.59 -14.77
C ILE A 107 -16.85 1.44 -14.98
N HIS A 108 -17.45 2.26 -15.83
CA HIS A 108 -18.87 2.11 -16.14
C HIS A 108 -19.11 0.88 -17.03
N ASP A 109 -20.28 0.27 -16.89
CA ASP A 109 -20.67 -0.97 -17.56
C ASP A 109 -21.06 -0.76 -19.03
N SER A 110 -20.10 -0.31 -19.84
CA SER A 110 -20.22 -0.13 -21.28
C SER A 110 -18.88 -0.38 -21.98
N MET A 111 -18.91 -0.83 -23.24
CA MET A 111 -17.68 -1.08 -24.00
C MET A 111 -16.81 0.17 -24.15
N ASP A 112 -17.43 1.33 -24.37
CA ASP A 112 -16.72 2.61 -24.51
C ASP A 112 -16.01 2.99 -23.20
N ALA A 113 -16.68 2.87 -22.07
CA ALA A 113 -16.09 3.17 -20.76
C ALA A 113 -14.98 2.19 -20.38
N ILE A 114 -15.15 0.90 -20.67
CA ILE A 114 -14.13 -0.14 -20.45
C ILE A 114 -12.86 0.18 -21.27
N LEU A 115 -13.00 0.41 -22.57
CA LEU A 115 -11.87 0.68 -23.46
C LEU A 115 -11.20 2.04 -23.16
N THR A 116 -11.99 3.04 -22.77
CA THR A 116 -11.46 4.31 -22.27
C THR A 116 -10.63 4.10 -21.01
N SER A 117 -11.10 3.28 -20.07
CA SER A 117 -10.35 2.93 -18.85
C SER A 117 -9.05 2.19 -19.17
N VAL A 118 -9.04 1.29 -20.16
CA VAL A 118 -7.81 0.62 -20.64
C VAL A 118 -6.81 1.64 -21.20
N ARG A 119 -7.29 2.61 -21.99
CA ARG A 119 -6.44 3.69 -22.53
C ARG A 119 -5.84 4.54 -21.40
N GLU A 120 -6.66 4.96 -20.44
CA GLU A 120 -6.22 5.75 -19.29
C GLU A 120 -5.18 5.01 -18.42
N ALA A 121 -5.40 3.72 -18.21
CA ALA A 121 -4.46 2.84 -17.54
C ALA A 121 -3.11 2.77 -18.26
N GLY A 122 -3.10 2.59 -19.59
CA GLY A 122 -1.87 2.54 -20.37
C GLY A 122 -1.07 3.85 -20.29
N LEU A 123 -1.73 5.01 -20.30
CA LEU A 123 -1.07 6.30 -20.12
C LEU A 123 -0.49 6.46 -18.70
N THR A 124 -1.22 6.01 -17.68
CA THR A 124 -0.78 6.06 -16.29
C THR A 124 0.45 5.19 -16.04
N LEU A 125 0.42 3.94 -16.53
CA LEU A 125 1.54 2.99 -16.43
C LEU A 125 2.76 3.48 -17.22
N LYS A 126 2.55 4.06 -18.41
CA LYS A 126 3.62 4.70 -19.20
C LYS A 126 4.27 5.87 -18.44
N GLY A 127 3.47 6.66 -17.72
CA GLY A 127 3.96 7.72 -16.82
C GLY A 127 4.71 7.18 -15.59
N GLY A 128 4.70 5.86 -15.39
CA GLY A 128 5.44 5.16 -14.36
C GLY A 128 4.69 4.96 -13.03
N SER A 129 3.38 5.26 -13.00
CA SER A 129 2.56 5.05 -11.81
C SER A 129 1.91 3.67 -11.84
N GLY A 130 1.95 2.94 -10.73
CA GLY A 130 1.11 1.74 -10.56
C GLY A 130 -0.36 2.11 -10.40
N ILE A 131 -1.29 1.19 -10.70
CA ILE A 131 -2.71 1.53 -10.78
C ILE A 131 -3.62 0.46 -10.14
N GLY A 132 -4.58 0.91 -9.33
CA GLY A 132 -5.65 0.09 -8.79
C GLY A 132 -6.98 0.25 -9.53
N TYR A 133 -7.80 -0.79 -9.54
CA TYR A 133 -9.11 -0.83 -10.23
C TYR A 133 -10.15 -1.52 -9.37
N GLU A 134 -11.42 -1.15 -9.58
CA GLU A 134 -12.59 -1.87 -9.09
C GLU A 134 -13.36 -2.40 -10.29
N PHE A 135 -13.56 -3.72 -10.36
CA PHE A 135 -14.18 -4.38 -11.52
C PHE A 135 -15.62 -4.86 -11.27
N SER A 136 -16.15 -4.67 -10.06
CA SER A 136 -17.46 -5.19 -9.66
C SER A 136 -18.62 -4.35 -10.20
N THR A 137 -18.34 -3.21 -10.81
CA THR A 137 -19.31 -2.40 -11.55
C THR A 137 -19.72 -3.01 -12.89
N LEU A 138 -18.96 -3.98 -13.41
CA LEU A 138 -19.24 -4.64 -14.68
C LEU A 138 -20.25 -5.77 -14.50
N ARG A 139 -21.23 -5.89 -15.40
CA ARG A 139 -22.31 -6.88 -15.27
C ARG A 139 -21.80 -8.33 -15.27
N PRO A 140 -22.45 -9.23 -14.53
CA PRO A 140 -21.99 -10.62 -14.36
C PRO A 140 -22.12 -11.43 -15.65
N ARG A 141 -21.32 -12.49 -15.76
CA ARG A 141 -21.37 -13.44 -16.88
C ARG A 141 -22.78 -13.97 -17.10
N GLY A 142 -23.20 -14.00 -18.37
CA GLY A 142 -24.55 -14.45 -18.74
C GLY A 142 -25.61 -13.35 -18.69
N ALA A 143 -25.33 -12.18 -18.10
CA ALA A 143 -26.27 -11.07 -18.11
C ALA A 143 -26.50 -10.53 -19.52
N PHE A 144 -27.72 -10.07 -19.79
CA PHE A 144 -28.15 -9.63 -21.12
C PHE A 144 -27.50 -8.31 -21.54
N VAL A 145 -27.18 -8.18 -22.82
CA VAL A 145 -26.62 -6.98 -23.45
C VAL A 145 -27.58 -6.50 -24.53
N ALA A 146 -28.43 -5.54 -24.19
CA ALA A 146 -29.52 -5.08 -25.07
C ALA A 146 -29.06 -4.65 -26.47
N GLY A 147 -27.94 -3.93 -26.57
CA GLY A 147 -27.42 -3.45 -27.86
C GLY A 147 -26.88 -4.57 -28.77
N ALA A 148 -26.36 -5.66 -28.20
CA ALA A 148 -25.79 -6.78 -28.95
C ALA A 148 -26.77 -7.95 -29.13
N GLY A 149 -27.89 -7.95 -28.40
CA GLY A 149 -28.83 -9.07 -28.38
C GLY A 149 -28.23 -10.38 -27.85
N ALA A 150 -27.19 -10.30 -27.02
CA ALA A 150 -26.39 -11.43 -26.56
C ALA A 150 -26.11 -11.35 -25.05
N SER A 151 -25.53 -12.41 -24.49
CA SER A 151 -25.06 -12.44 -23.10
C SER A 151 -23.58 -12.04 -22.99
N THR A 152 -23.21 -11.31 -21.94
CA THR A 152 -21.81 -10.94 -21.68
C THR A 152 -20.96 -12.13 -21.17
N SER A 153 -19.65 -12.04 -21.37
CA SER A 153 -18.64 -12.96 -20.81
C SER A 153 -18.24 -12.64 -19.37
N GLY A 154 -18.68 -11.50 -18.83
CA GLY A 154 -18.43 -11.07 -17.44
C GLY A 154 -17.13 -10.27 -17.25
N PRO A 155 -16.86 -9.79 -16.02
CA PRO A 155 -15.78 -8.84 -15.75
C PRO A 155 -14.37 -9.39 -16.02
N LEU A 156 -14.13 -10.67 -15.69
CA LEU A 156 -12.78 -11.25 -15.75
C LEU A 156 -12.21 -11.28 -17.17
N THR A 157 -13.03 -11.46 -18.21
CA THR A 157 -12.54 -11.39 -19.60
C THR A 157 -12.09 -9.99 -20.00
N PHE A 158 -12.69 -8.95 -19.42
CA PHE A 158 -12.23 -7.59 -19.64
C PHE A 158 -10.94 -7.31 -18.86
N MET A 159 -10.77 -7.88 -17.66
CA MET A 159 -9.51 -7.80 -16.92
C MET A 159 -8.33 -8.35 -17.74
N ASP A 160 -8.53 -9.38 -18.58
CA ASP A 160 -7.48 -9.90 -19.46
C ASP A 160 -6.95 -8.84 -20.45
N ILE A 161 -7.81 -7.90 -20.89
CA ILE A 161 -7.38 -6.77 -21.74
C ILE A 161 -6.43 -5.85 -20.98
N PHE A 162 -6.74 -5.53 -19.72
CA PHE A 162 -5.88 -4.72 -18.86
C PHE A 162 -4.55 -5.43 -18.55
N ASP A 163 -4.59 -6.76 -18.32
CA ASP A 163 -3.39 -7.57 -18.08
C ASP A 163 -2.45 -7.53 -19.29
N LYS A 164 -2.97 -7.76 -20.51
CA LYS A 164 -2.18 -7.68 -21.75
C LYS A 164 -1.68 -6.28 -22.07
N MET A 165 -2.49 -5.26 -21.82
CA MET A 165 -2.06 -3.87 -21.95
C MET A 165 -0.88 -3.57 -21.03
N CYS A 166 -0.95 -3.94 -19.74
CA CYS A 166 0.12 -3.71 -18.79
C CYS A 166 1.40 -4.46 -19.17
N ALA A 167 1.28 -5.73 -19.62
CA ALA A 167 2.42 -6.50 -20.11
C ALA A 167 3.12 -5.81 -21.30
N THR A 168 2.33 -5.26 -22.23
CA THR A 168 2.83 -4.53 -23.41
C THR A 168 3.55 -3.23 -23.03
N VAL A 169 2.99 -2.45 -22.10
CA VAL A 169 3.62 -1.22 -21.61
C VAL A 169 4.91 -1.54 -20.85
N ALA A 170 4.90 -2.60 -20.04
CA ALA A 170 6.07 -3.05 -19.28
C ALA A 170 7.22 -3.53 -20.19
N SER A 171 6.92 -4.15 -21.35
CA SER A 171 7.99 -4.57 -22.29
C SER A 171 8.73 -3.41 -22.95
N ALA A 172 8.12 -2.22 -22.99
CA ALA A 172 8.71 -1.03 -23.62
C ALA A 172 9.61 -0.21 -22.66
N GLY A 173 9.74 -0.59 -21.39
CA GLY A 173 10.54 0.14 -20.39
C GLY A 173 11.13 -0.75 -19.30
N GLY A 174 12.20 -0.30 -18.63
CA GLY A 174 12.95 -1.11 -17.66
C GLY A 174 12.26 -1.44 -16.32
N ARG A 175 10.92 -1.39 -16.23
CA ARG A 175 10.18 -1.66 -14.98
C ARG A 175 8.86 -2.39 -15.25
N ARG A 176 8.61 -3.48 -14.51
CA ARG A 176 7.33 -4.22 -14.53
C ARG A 176 6.20 -3.29 -14.09
N GLY A 177 5.10 -3.23 -14.86
CA GLY A 177 3.89 -2.52 -14.46
C GLY A 177 3.23 -3.24 -13.27
N ALA A 178 2.69 -2.48 -12.32
CA ALA A 178 2.05 -3.04 -11.13
C ALA A 178 0.58 -2.61 -11.10
N GLN A 179 -0.32 -3.60 -11.02
CA GLN A 179 -1.77 -3.38 -10.99
C GLN A 179 -2.41 -4.05 -9.77
N MET A 180 -3.52 -3.49 -9.29
CA MET A 180 -4.40 -4.15 -8.30
C MET A 180 -5.82 -4.22 -8.83
N GLY A 181 -6.43 -5.40 -8.83
CA GLY A 181 -7.85 -5.58 -9.12
C GLY A 181 -8.60 -5.86 -7.82
N THR A 182 -9.57 -5.00 -7.49
CA THR A 182 -10.50 -5.23 -6.38
C THR A 182 -11.85 -5.73 -6.90
N PHE A 183 -12.51 -6.56 -6.08
CA PHE A 183 -13.78 -7.19 -6.42
C PHE A 183 -14.68 -7.36 -5.20
N ASP A 184 -15.98 -7.04 -5.34
CA ASP A 184 -16.97 -7.13 -4.28
C ASP A 184 -17.26 -8.59 -3.94
N ILE A 185 -17.25 -8.91 -2.65
CA ILE A 185 -17.57 -10.24 -2.11
C ILE A 185 -18.99 -10.73 -2.48
N ALA A 186 -19.89 -9.82 -2.85
CA ALA A 186 -21.25 -10.13 -3.27
C ALA A 186 -21.44 -10.17 -4.78
N HIS A 187 -20.42 -9.90 -5.61
CA HIS A 187 -20.59 -9.95 -7.05
C HIS A 187 -20.89 -11.40 -7.52
N PRO A 188 -21.79 -11.64 -8.50
CA PRO A 188 -22.14 -13.01 -8.92
C PRO A 188 -20.96 -13.85 -9.44
N ASP A 189 -19.95 -13.18 -10.04
CA ASP A 189 -18.73 -13.83 -10.54
C ASP A 189 -17.59 -13.91 -9.51
N VAL A 190 -17.85 -13.66 -8.21
CA VAL A 190 -16.82 -13.65 -7.15
C VAL A 190 -16.09 -14.99 -7.03
N GLU A 191 -16.81 -16.10 -7.22
CA GLU A 191 -16.24 -17.45 -7.16
C GLU A 191 -15.16 -17.67 -8.23
N ASP A 192 -15.34 -17.07 -9.41
CA ASP A 192 -14.37 -17.14 -10.52
C ASP A 192 -13.20 -16.20 -10.25
N PHE A 193 -13.45 -15.01 -9.70
CA PHE A 193 -12.39 -14.07 -9.29
C PHE A 193 -11.44 -14.72 -8.27
N ILE A 194 -11.98 -15.41 -7.25
CA ILE A 194 -11.18 -16.13 -6.23
C ILE A 194 -10.28 -17.19 -6.86
N GLY A 195 -10.75 -17.84 -7.93
CA GLY A 195 -10.03 -18.91 -8.63
C GLY A 195 -9.14 -18.43 -9.76
N ALA A 196 -9.16 -17.14 -10.12
CA ALA A 196 -8.62 -16.66 -11.40
C ALA A 196 -7.12 -16.98 -11.60
N LYS A 197 -6.32 -16.90 -10.53
CA LYS A 197 -4.88 -17.19 -10.56
C LYS A 197 -4.51 -18.66 -10.40
N ARG A 198 -5.49 -19.55 -10.25
CA ARG A 198 -5.26 -21.01 -10.34
C ARG A 198 -4.99 -21.43 -11.79
N GLU A 199 -5.39 -20.60 -12.75
CA GLU A 199 -5.05 -20.77 -14.15
C GLU A 199 -3.66 -20.19 -14.43
N ASP A 200 -2.72 -21.06 -14.83
CA ASP A 200 -1.36 -20.66 -15.15
C ASP A 200 -1.35 -19.59 -16.25
N GLY A 201 -0.69 -18.46 -15.99
CA GLY A 201 -0.55 -17.40 -17.00
C GLY A 201 -1.56 -16.27 -16.92
N ARG A 202 -2.67 -16.45 -16.20
CA ARG A 202 -3.78 -15.50 -16.18
C ARG A 202 -3.63 -14.44 -15.10
N LEU A 203 -3.94 -13.18 -15.44
CA LEU A 203 -3.89 -12.01 -14.55
C LEU A 203 -2.55 -11.83 -13.80
N ARG A 204 -1.43 -12.16 -14.46
CA ARG A 204 -0.08 -12.11 -13.86
C ARG A 204 0.39 -10.70 -13.50
N GLN A 205 -0.19 -9.66 -14.10
CA GLN A 205 0.19 -8.27 -13.82
C GLN A 205 -0.64 -7.63 -12.69
N PHE A 206 -1.63 -8.35 -12.17
CA PHE A 206 -2.48 -7.90 -11.07
C PHE A 206 -2.07 -8.54 -9.75
N ASN A 207 -2.15 -7.79 -8.67
CA ASN A 207 -2.50 -8.32 -7.36
C ASN A 207 -4.03 -8.35 -7.27
N LEU A 208 -4.64 -9.41 -6.74
CA LEU A 208 -6.08 -9.50 -6.58
C LEU A 208 -6.49 -9.32 -5.12
N SER A 209 -7.55 -8.56 -4.86
CA SER A 209 -8.09 -8.40 -3.50
C SER A 209 -9.61 -8.35 -3.48
N LEU A 210 -10.20 -8.90 -2.42
CA LEU A 210 -11.64 -8.85 -2.19
C LEU A 210 -12.01 -7.67 -1.29
N LEU A 211 -13.10 -7.00 -1.63
CA LEU A 211 -13.76 -6.01 -0.79
C LEU A 211 -14.69 -6.76 0.16
N ILE A 212 -14.23 -6.98 1.37
CA ILE A 212 -14.93 -7.68 2.44
C ILE A 212 -15.67 -6.65 3.30
N ASN A 213 -16.98 -6.84 3.46
CA ASN A 213 -17.82 -6.02 4.32
C ASN A 213 -18.14 -6.72 5.66
N ASP A 214 -18.55 -5.94 6.66
CA ASP A 214 -18.83 -6.42 8.01
C ASP A 214 -20.03 -7.40 8.01
N ALA A 215 -20.99 -7.19 7.10
CA ALA A 215 -22.15 -8.07 6.92
C ALA A 215 -21.73 -9.49 6.51
N PHE A 216 -20.79 -9.64 5.57
CA PHE A 216 -20.27 -10.95 5.16
C PHE A 216 -19.55 -11.65 6.31
N LEU A 217 -18.71 -10.94 7.06
CA LEU A 217 -18.03 -11.50 8.23
C LEU A 217 -19.03 -11.97 9.29
N SER A 218 -20.10 -11.21 9.51
CA SER A 218 -21.20 -11.62 10.38
C SER A 218 -21.88 -12.89 9.88
N ALA A 219 -22.21 -12.96 8.59
CA ALA A 219 -22.83 -14.14 7.98
C ALA A 219 -21.93 -15.38 8.09
N VAL A 220 -20.61 -15.23 7.93
CA VAL A 220 -19.63 -16.31 8.14
C VAL A 220 -19.65 -16.81 9.59
N ARG A 221 -19.63 -15.90 10.57
CA ARG A 221 -19.69 -16.26 12.00
C ARG A 221 -20.98 -17.03 12.32
N ASN A 222 -22.12 -16.52 11.85
CA ASN A 222 -23.44 -17.07 12.15
C ASN A 222 -23.87 -18.25 11.26
N ASN A 223 -23.05 -18.64 10.26
CA ASN A 223 -23.38 -19.69 9.28
C ASN A 223 -24.64 -19.37 8.45
N GLU A 224 -24.83 -18.10 8.13
CA GLU A 224 -25.94 -17.60 7.34
C GLU A 224 -25.70 -17.79 5.83
N ASP A 225 -26.76 -17.59 5.05
CA ASP A 225 -26.64 -17.49 3.61
C ASP A 225 -26.16 -16.10 3.20
N TRP A 226 -25.42 -16.05 2.11
CA TRP A 226 -24.90 -14.85 1.48
C TRP A 226 -25.47 -14.72 0.08
N SER A 227 -26.08 -13.57 -0.20
CA SER A 227 -26.67 -13.26 -1.51
C SER A 227 -25.61 -12.67 -2.43
N LEU A 228 -25.45 -13.30 -3.59
CA LEU A 228 -24.70 -12.73 -4.71
C LEU A 228 -25.66 -11.86 -5.53
N VAL A 229 -25.29 -10.59 -5.71
CA VAL A 229 -26.19 -9.55 -6.22
C VAL A 229 -25.50 -8.62 -7.20
N PHE A 230 -26.29 -8.04 -8.10
CA PHE A 230 -25.86 -6.99 -9.01
C PHE A 230 -27.02 -5.99 -9.23
N PRO A 231 -26.77 -4.69 -9.48
CA PRO A 231 -27.84 -3.72 -9.74
C PRO A 231 -28.87 -4.20 -10.76
N VAL A 232 -30.14 -3.95 -10.47
CA VAL A 232 -31.23 -4.25 -11.39
C VAL A 232 -31.07 -3.39 -12.64
N MET A 233 -30.96 -4.01 -13.81
CA MET A 233 -30.87 -3.27 -15.07
C MET A 233 -32.24 -2.71 -15.45
N GLN A 234 -32.24 -1.58 -16.19
CA GLN A 234 -33.49 -0.94 -16.62
C GLN A 234 -34.42 -1.89 -17.40
N CYS A 235 -33.87 -2.82 -18.18
CA CYS A 235 -34.65 -3.83 -18.92
C CYS A 235 -35.29 -4.90 -18.03
N GLU A 236 -34.82 -5.08 -16.80
CA GLU A 236 -35.29 -6.11 -15.86
C GLU A 236 -36.38 -5.57 -14.90
N LEU A 237 -36.63 -4.26 -14.87
CA LEU A 237 -37.55 -3.64 -13.90
C LEU A 237 -38.99 -4.12 -14.00
N THR A 238 -39.42 -4.55 -15.18
CA THR A 238 -40.76 -5.11 -15.38
C THR A 238 -40.86 -6.59 -15.02
N GLU A 239 -39.73 -7.25 -14.78
CA GLU A 239 -39.62 -8.68 -14.52
C GLU A 239 -39.44 -9.02 -13.03
N LEU A 240 -39.14 -8.03 -12.19
CA LEU A 240 -38.81 -8.19 -10.77
C LEU A 240 -39.77 -7.39 -9.89
N ASP A 241 -40.15 -7.96 -8.74
CA ASP A 241 -40.79 -7.20 -7.67
C ASP A 241 -39.70 -6.58 -6.77
N LEU A 242 -39.57 -5.25 -6.81
CA LEU A 242 -38.58 -4.51 -6.03
C LEU A 242 -38.81 -4.57 -4.51
N ASN A 243 -40.00 -5.00 -4.07
CA ASN A 243 -40.34 -5.16 -2.66
C ASN A 243 -40.12 -6.60 -2.16
N ASP A 244 -39.82 -7.55 -3.05
CA ASP A 244 -39.57 -8.93 -2.67
C ASP A 244 -38.08 -9.11 -2.28
N PRO A 245 -37.75 -9.28 -0.99
CA PRO A 245 -36.36 -9.49 -0.55
C PRO A 245 -35.77 -10.80 -1.06
N GLU A 246 -36.60 -11.72 -1.56
CA GLU A 246 -36.11 -12.92 -2.21
C GLU A 246 -35.50 -12.62 -3.60
N GLN A 247 -35.96 -11.57 -4.27
CA GLN A 247 -35.54 -11.17 -5.61
C GLN A 247 -34.61 -9.96 -5.63
N VAL A 248 -34.80 -8.98 -4.74
CA VAL A 248 -34.10 -7.70 -4.75
C VAL A 248 -33.64 -7.31 -3.35
N LEU A 249 -32.40 -6.83 -3.24
CA LEU A 249 -31.83 -6.25 -2.04
C LEU A 249 -31.36 -4.82 -2.31
N TRP A 250 -31.65 -3.90 -1.40
CA TRP A 250 -31.20 -2.50 -1.47
C TRP A 250 -29.82 -2.37 -0.83
N ARG A 251 -28.83 -1.89 -1.58
CA ARG A 251 -27.42 -1.85 -1.14
C ARG A 251 -26.70 -0.58 -1.59
N GLU A 252 -25.64 -0.23 -0.87
CA GLU A 252 -24.72 0.81 -1.33
C GLU A 252 -24.02 0.38 -2.63
N TRP A 253 -23.99 1.28 -3.61
CA TRP A 253 -23.36 1.04 -4.90
C TRP A 253 -22.60 2.29 -5.36
N PRO A 254 -21.44 2.16 -6.03
CA PRO A 254 -20.64 3.33 -6.42
C PRO A 254 -21.25 4.20 -7.53
N ILE A 255 -22.29 3.72 -8.22
CA ILE A 255 -22.92 4.41 -9.36
C ILE A 255 -24.42 4.47 -9.11
N HIS A 256 -25.00 5.66 -9.14
CA HIS A 256 -26.45 5.85 -8.98
C HIS A 256 -27.15 6.10 -10.33
N GLU A 257 -26.43 6.67 -11.29
CA GLU A 257 -26.98 7.01 -12.61
C GLU A 257 -27.40 5.75 -13.38
N GLY A 258 -28.63 5.75 -13.89
CA GLY A 258 -29.18 4.64 -14.65
C GLY A 258 -29.72 3.47 -13.82
N TYR A 259 -29.73 3.57 -12.49
CA TYR A 259 -30.27 2.56 -11.58
C TYR A 259 -31.43 3.11 -10.73
N GLN A 260 -32.18 2.19 -10.12
CA GLN A 260 -33.22 2.54 -9.14
C GLN A 260 -32.58 2.81 -7.78
N VAL A 261 -32.80 4.02 -7.25
CA VAL A 261 -32.22 4.52 -6.01
C VAL A 261 -33.32 4.95 -5.06
N ASP A 262 -33.25 4.55 -3.79
CA ASP A 262 -34.20 4.97 -2.77
C ASP A 262 -33.84 6.33 -2.13
N ALA A 263 -34.64 6.77 -1.16
CA ALA A 263 -34.40 8.04 -0.45
C ALA A 263 -33.15 8.05 0.45
N GLU A 264 -32.61 6.88 0.78
CA GLU A 264 -31.41 6.69 1.61
C GLU A 264 -30.13 6.52 0.77
N GLY A 265 -30.26 6.58 -0.57
CA GLY A 265 -29.16 6.43 -1.52
C GLY A 265 -28.78 4.98 -1.80
N LEU A 266 -29.63 4.00 -1.44
CA LEU A 266 -29.38 2.59 -1.75
C LEU A 266 -29.88 2.27 -3.16
N VAL A 267 -29.15 1.40 -3.85
CA VAL A 267 -29.48 0.89 -5.19
C VAL A 267 -30.15 -0.47 -5.09
N ALA A 268 -31.23 -0.67 -5.86
CA ALA A 268 -31.88 -1.97 -5.98
C ALA A 268 -30.95 -2.96 -6.72
N CYS A 269 -30.59 -4.06 -6.07
CA CYS A 269 -29.76 -5.12 -6.63
C CYS A 269 -30.53 -6.44 -6.71
N ARG A 270 -30.57 -7.05 -7.90
CA ARG A 270 -31.11 -8.38 -8.14
C ARG A 270 -30.29 -9.44 -7.41
N VAL A 271 -30.96 -10.38 -6.76
CA VAL A 271 -30.35 -11.61 -6.21
C VAL A 271 -30.21 -12.64 -7.32
N TYR A 272 -28.96 -12.99 -7.64
CA TYR A 272 -28.64 -14.02 -8.64
C TYR A 272 -28.57 -15.41 -8.02
N LYS A 273 -28.00 -15.51 -6.81
CA LYS A 273 -27.72 -16.78 -6.14
C LYS A 273 -27.56 -16.55 -4.65
N ARG A 274 -28.00 -17.50 -3.83
CA ARG A 274 -27.64 -17.59 -2.40
C ARG A 274 -26.68 -18.74 -2.17
N ILE A 275 -25.64 -18.50 -1.39
CA ILE A 275 -24.65 -19.50 -1.00
C ILE A 275 -24.36 -19.41 0.49
N LYS A 276 -24.01 -20.51 1.15
CA LYS A 276 -23.56 -20.44 2.54
C LYS A 276 -22.32 -19.54 2.66
N ALA A 277 -22.35 -18.54 3.54
CA ALA A 277 -21.24 -17.59 3.71
C ALA A 277 -19.94 -18.32 4.06
N ARG A 278 -20.01 -19.34 4.95
CA ARG A 278 -18.86 -20.19 5.29
C ARG A 278 -18.28 -20.97 4.10
N LYS A 279 -19.11 -21.35 3.13
CA LYS A 279 -18.63 -22.03 1.92
C LYS A 279 -17.78 -21.08 1.08
N LEU A 280 -18.26 -19.84 0.89
CA LEU A 280 -17.49 -18.82 0.18
C LEU A 280 -16.20 -18.46 0.94
N TRP A 281 -16.28 -18.27 2.26
CA TRP A 281 -15.13 -18.06 3.13
C TRP A 281 -14.06 -19.15 2.98
N ASN A 282 -14.46 -20.42 3.06
CA ASN A 282 -13.53 -21.54 2.93
C ASN A 282 -12.84 -21.56 1.55
N ARG A 283 -13.57 -21.20 0.47
CA ARG A 283 -13.00 -21.11 -0.88
C ARG A 283 -11.96 -20.00 -0.98
N ILE A 284 -12.23 -18.85 -0.36
CA ILE A 284 -11.30 -17.73 -0.28
C ILE A 284 -10.04 -18.13 0.50
N MET A 285 -10.22 -18.68 1.69
CA MET A 285 -9.12 -19.12 2.55
C MET A 285 -8.28 -20.19 1.89
N ALA A 286 -8.89 -21.16 1.19
CA ALA A 286 -8.16 -22.18 0.45
C ALA A 286 -7.32 -21.56 -0.68
N SER A 287 -7.89 -20.63 -1.45
CA SER A 287 -7.13 -19.92 -2.49
C SER A 287 -5.94 -19.16 -1.91
N ASN A 288 -6.14 -18.43 -0.80
CA ASN A 288 -5.06 -17.69 -0.17
C ASN A 288 -4.00 -18.61 0.46
N TYR A 289 -4.43 -19.69 1.11
CA TYR A 289 -3.52 -20.68 1.68
C TYR A 289 -2.61 -21.33 0.62
N ASP A 290 -3.14 -21.55 -0.58
CA ASP A 290 -2.44 -22.17 -1.70
C ASP A 290 -1.58 -21.17 -2.50
N PHE A 291 -2.09 -19.94 -2.74
CA PHE A 291 -1.54 -18.96 -3.71
C PHE A 291 -1.32 -17.54 -3.14
N ALA A 292 -1.43 -17.34 -1.82
CA ALA A 292 -1.35 -16.04 -1.12
C ALA A 292 -2.31 -14.94 -1.63
N GLU A 293 -3.30 -15.32 -2.45
CA GLU A 293 -4.28 -14.43 -3.07
C GLU A 293 -5.68 -15.09 -3.12
N PRO A 294 -6.77 -14.30 -3.13
CA PRO A 294 -6.81 -12.84 -3.11
C PRO A 294 -6.51 -12.26 -1.72
N GLY A 295 -5.99 -11.03 -1.68
CA GLY A 295 -5.83 -10.23 -0.47
C GLY A 295 -7.17 -9.73 0.10
N PHE A 296 -7.16 -9.25 1.35
CA PHE A 296 -8.36 -8.79 2.06
C PHE A 296 -8.34 -7.28 2.28
N ILE A 297 -9.36 -6.61 1.77
CA ILE A 297 -9.64 -5.21 2.07
C ILE A 297 -10.96 -5.16 2.86
N LEU A 298 -10.89 -4.71 4.11
CA LEU A 298 -12.06 -4.53 4.98
C LEU A 298 -12.70 -3.18 4.63
N ILE A 299 -13.54 -3.19 3.59
CA ILE A 299 -13.92 -1.98 2.86
C ILE A 299 -14.80 -1.04 3.69
N ASP A 300 -15.64 -1.60 4.56
CA ASP A 300 -16.48 -0.82 5.48
C ASP A 300 -15.61 -0.07 6.49
N ARG A 301 -14.54 -0.72 7.00
CA ARG A 301 -13.57 -0.07 7.91
C ARG A 301 -12.79 1.03 7.21
N GLY A 302 -12.43 0.80 5.95
CA GLY A 302 -11.80 1.81 5.10
C GLY A 302 -12.68 3.05 4.91
N ASN A 303 -13.96 2.86 4.57
CA ASN A 303 -14.90 3.96 4.35
C ASN A 303 -15.34 4.65 5.65
N GLU A 304 -15.55 3.91 6.74
CA GLU A 304 -15.99 4.48 8.02
C GLU A 304 -14.94 5.45 8.59
N LEU A 305 -13.67 5.15 8.38
CA LEU A 305 -12.53 5.98 8.81
C LEU A 305 -12.00 6.90 7.70
N ASN A 306 -12.65 6.97 6.53
CA ASN A 306 -12.27 7.91 5.47
C ASN A 306 -12.61 9.33 5.92
N ASN A 307 -11.63 10.23 5.93
CA ASN A 307 -11.88 11.61 6.31
C ASN A 307 -12.81 12.33 5.33
N ASN A 308 -12.90 11.90 4.07
CA ASN A 308 -13.76 12.49 3.04
C ASN A 308 -15.08 11.72 2.83
N TRP A 309 -15.61 11.10 3.88
CA TRP A 309 -16.78 10.22 3.85
C TRP A 309 -18.04 10.80 3.16
N TRP A 310 -18.17 12.14 3.06
CA TRP A 310 -19.34 12.78 2.44
C TRP A 310 -19.25 12.90 0.91
N CYS A 311 -18.05 12.81 0.32
CA CYS A 311 -17.85 12.99 -1.12
C CYS A 311 -17.10 11.84 -1.79
N GLU A 312 -16.86 10.76 -1.06
CA GLU A 312 -16.12 9.62 -1.57
C GLU A 312 -16.71 8.29 -1.10
N ASN A 313 -16.63 7.32 -2.00
CA ASN A 313 -16.87 5.92 -1.73
C ASN A 313 -15.63 5.14 -2.20
N LEU A 314 -14.80 4.71 -1.25
CA LEU A 314 -13.57 3.99 -1.53
C LEU A 314 -13.92 2.56 -1.89
N ARG A 315 -13.52 2.11 -3.08
CA ARG A 315 -13.72 0.72 -3.52
C ARG A 315 -12.51 0.08 -4.21
N ALA A 316 -11.40 0.80 -4.27
CA ALA A 316 -10.13 0.27 -4.75
C ALA A 316 -8.98 0.75 -3.86
N SER A 317 -7.87 0.02 -3.94
CA SER A 317 -6.60 0.45 -3.37
C SER A 317 -5.58 0.62 -4.48
N ASN A 318 -4.54 1.40 -4.22
CA ASN A 318 -3.29 1.31 -4.97
C ASN A 318 -2.70 -0.14 -4.93
N PRO A 319 -1.71 -0.46 -5.79
CA PRO A 319 -1.15 -1.81 -5.91
C PRO A 319 -0.66 -2.50 -4.63
N CYS A 320 -0.35 -1.73 -3.58
CA CYS A 320 0.26 -2.23 -2.34
C CYS A 320 -0.72 -2.31 -1.15
N GLY A 321 -1.96 -1.82 -1.27
CA GLY A 321 -3.00 -1.98 -0.24
C GLY A 321 -3.00 -0.94 0.90
N GLU A 322 -2.02 -0.04 0.94
CA GLU A 322 -1.90 1.00 1.97
C GLU A 322 -2.72 2.25 1.68
N GLN A 323 -3.19 2.44 0.45
CA GLN A 323 -3.91 3.63 0.01
C GLN A 323 -5.22 3.27 -0.65
N LEU A 324 -6.26 3.22 0.17
CA LEU A 324 -7.65 3.23 -0.29
C LEU A 324 -7.93 4.63 -0.85
N LEU A 325 -8.11 4.71 -2.16
CA LEU A 325 -8.21 5.98 -2.88
C LEU A 325 -9.55 6.06 -3.63
N PRO A 326 -10.12 7.27 -3.77
CA PRO A 326 -11.28 7.49 -4.61
C PRO A 326 -10.90 7.30 -6.10
N PRO A 327 -11.89 7.24 -7.00
CA PRO A 327 -11.65 7.29 -8.44
C PRO A 327 -10.68 8.42 -8.83
N TYR A 328 -9.69 8.11 -9.67
CA TYR A 328 -8.59 9.02 -10.07
C TYR A 328 -7.66 9.49 -8.94
N GLY A 329 -7.82 8.99 -7.71
CA GLY A 329 -7.00 9.36 -6.57
C GLY A 329 -5.51 8.99 -6.77
N ALA A 330 -4.63 9.79 -6.17
CA ALA A 330 -3.19 9.69 -6.32
C ALA A 330 -2.48 9.45 -4.98
N CYS A 331 -1.40 8.67 -5.02
CA CYS A 331 -0.66 8.20 -3.87
C CYS A 331 0.65 8.99 -3.68
N ASN A 332 0.56 10.16 -3.04
CA ASN A 332 1.73 10.96 -2.64
C ASN A 332 2.28 10.43 -1.31
N LEU A 333 3.45 9.80 -1.33
CA LEU A 333 3.97 9.03 -0.20
C LEU A 333 5.31 9.55 0.33
N GLY A 334 5.52 9.33 1.63
CA GLY A 334 6.79 9.53 2.29
C GLY A 334 6.90 8.65 3.54
N SER A 335 8.13 8.38 3.98
CA SER A 335 8.37 7.61 5.19
C SER A 335 9.41 8.28 6.07
N ILE A 336 9.22 8.25 7.38
CA ILE A 336 10.23 8.66 8.34
C ILE A 336 11.06 7.45 8.76
N ASN A 337 12.38 7.53 8.65
CA ASN A 337 13.29 6.52 9.15
C ASN A 337 13.40 6.62 10.68
N LEU A 338 12.73 5.72 11.40
CA LEU A 338 12.61 5.75 12.86
C LEU A 338 13.94 5.51 13.58
N THR A 339 14.89 4.83 12.94
CA THR A 339 16.19 4.52 13.57
C THR A 339 17.02 5.76 13.87
N ARG A 340 16.69 6.90 13.24
CA ARG A 340 17.34 8.21 13.47
C ARG A 340 17.02 8.83 14.82
N PHE A 341 15.98 8.37 15.50
CA PHE A 341 15.49 9.00 16.73
C PHE A 341 15.80 8.18 17.98
N VAL A 342 16.51 7.05 17.87
CA VAL A 342 16.94 6.29 19.05
C VAL A 342 18.17 6.93 19.68
N ARG A 343 18.13 7.08 21.01
CA ARG A 343 19.24 7.51 21.86
C ARG A 343 19.71 6.34 22.69
N ASP A 344 21.02 6.25 22.90
CA ASP A 344 21.67 5.20 23.71
C ASP A 344 21.19 3.78 23.36
N PRO A 345 21.20 3.40 22.06
CA PRO A 345 20.61 2.15 21.60
C PRO A 345 21.29 0.92 22.24
N PHE A 346 20.52 -0.15 22.40
CA PHE A 346 20.95 -1.42 23.00
C PHE A 346 21.36 -1.34 24.48
N THR A 347 21.01 -0.26 25.17
CA THR A 347 21.24 -0.08 26.61
C THR A 347 19.93 0.00 27.38
N GLU A 348 19.98 -0.15 28.70
CA GLU A 348 18.82 0.08 29.59
C GLU A 348 18.33 1.54 29.60
N HIS A 349 19.11 2.47 29.05
CA HIS A 349 18.76 3.89 28.92
C HIS A 349 18.26 4.25 27.51
N ALA A 350 18.02 3.26 26.65
CA ALA A 350 17.54 3.50 25.29
C ALA A 350 16.23 4.29 25.31
N THR A 351 16.20 5.44 24.61
CA THR A 351 15.02 6.31 24.53
C THR A 351 14.76 6.78 23.09
N PHE A 352 13.53 7.23 22.83
CA PHE A 352 13.14 7.79 21.54
C PHE A 352 13.02 9.31 21.60
N ASP A 353 13.71 10.03 20.71
CA ASP A 353 13.71 11.49 20.61
C ASP A 353 12.43 12.01 19.93
N TRP A 354 11.37 12.10 20.73
CA TRP A 354 10.07 12.59 20.32
C TRP A 354 10.08 14.03 19.79
N ALA A 355 10.97 14.89 20.31
CA ALA A 355 11.02 16.30 19.92
C ALA A 355 11.55 16.45 18.49
N SER A 356 12.66 15.78 18.18
CA SER A 356 13.22 15.77 16.84
C SER A 356 12.31 15.04 15.86
N TYR A 357 11.69 13.92 16.27
CA TYR A 357 10.71 13.20 15.46
C TYR A 357 9.58 14.11 14.99
N ARG A 358 8.88 14.80 15.91
CA ARG A 358 7.81 15.75 15.56
C ARG A 358 8.31 16.88 14.64
N ASN A 359 9.52 17.39 14.87
CA ASN A 359 10.05 18.45 14.00
C ASN A 359 10.28 17.95 12.56
N VAL A 360 10.79 16.72 12.39
CA VAL A 360 10.94 16.10 11.07
C VAL A 360 9.58 15.84 10.44
N VAL A 361 8.59 15.31 11.18
CA VAL A 361 7.21 15.12 10.71
C VAL A 361 6.64 16.43 10.15
N SER A 362 6.76 17.53 10.89
CA SER A 362 6.21 18.83 10.48
C SER A 362 6.84 19.36 9.20
N VAL A 363 8.18 19.37 9.13
CA VAL A 363 8.90 19.84 7.93
C VAL A 363 8.60 18.94 6.73
N PHE A 364 8.57 17.63 6.94
CA PHE A 364 8.30 16.67 5.86
C PHE A 364 6.84 16.73 5.38
N THR A 365 5.90 17.08 6.25
CA THR A 365 4.50 17.30 5.88
C THR A 365 4.38 18.45 4.89
N ARG A 366 5.14 19.53 5.09
CA ARG A 366 5.23 20.63 4.11
C ARG A 366 5.88 20.20 2.80
N MET A 367 6.94 19.37 2.86
CA MET A 367 7.55 18.81 1.64
C MET A 367 6.54 18.03 0.80
N LEU A 368 5.76 17.14 1.43
CA LEU A 368 4.73 16.37 0.73
C LEU A 368 3.59 17.26 0.20
N ASP A 369 3.20 18.32 0.92
CA ASP A 369 2.27 19.33 0.37
C ASP A 369 2.81 19.99 -0.91
N ASN A 370 4.12 20.22 -1.01
CA ASN A 370 4.73 20.80 -2.21
C ASN A 370 4.83 19.81 -3.38
N VAL A 371 4.96 18.50 -3.10
CA VAL A 371 4.93 17.46 -4.14
C VAL A 371 3.63 17.51 -4.95
N VAL A 372 2.52 17.91 -4.33
CA VAL A 372 1.22 18.07 -5.01
C VAL A 372 1.34 19.00 -6.23
N GLU A 373 2.14 20.05 -6.14
CA GLU A 373 2.31 21.04 -7.22
C GLU A 373 3.19 20.52 -8.38
N ILE A 374 4.07 19.55 -8.12
CA ILE A 374 5.00 18.97 -9.10
C ILE A 374 4.68 17.49 -9.39
N ASN A 375 3.41 17.10 -9.28
CA ASN A 375 2.97 15.70 -9.30
C ASN A 375 3.33 14.97 -10.62
N GLY A 376 3.28 15.65 -11.77
CA GLY A 376 3.58 15.06 -13.08
C GLY A 376 2.66 13.90 -13.49
N LEU A 377 1.44 13.82 -12.95
CA LEU A 377 0.45 12.79 -13.27
C LEU A 377 0.05 12.85 -14.75
N ALA A 378 -0.28 11.71 -15.34
CA ALA A 378 -0.53 11.62 -16.79
C ALA A 378 -1.91 12.16 -17.19
N LEU A 379 -2.93 11.91 -16.37
CA LEU A 379 -4.32 12.27 -16.65
C LEU A 379 -4.73 13.56 -15.94
N GLU A 380 -5.51 14.40 -16.62
CA GLU A 380 -6.03 15.65 -16.05
C GLU A 380 -6.88 15.39 -14.80
N ARG A 381 -7.80 14.42 -14.85
CA ARG A 381 -8.64 14.06 -13.70
C ARG A 381 -7.85 13.62 -12.46
N GLN A 382 -6.68 12.99 -12.64
CA GLN A 382 -5.80 12.64 -11.53
C GLN A 382 -5.13 13.88 -10.92
N ARG A 383 -4.78 14.87 -11.77
CA ARG A 383 -4.25 16.17 -11.32
C ARG A 383 -5.32 16.95 -10.56
N ASP A 384 -6.55 16.97 -11.05
CA ASP A 384 -7.67 17.64 -10.39
C ASP A 384 -7.92 17.04 -9.00
N GLU A 385 -7.96 15.71 -8.89
CA GLU A 385 -8.16 15.01 -7.61
C GLU A 385 -7.06 15.33 -6.58
N ILE A 386 -5.78 15.25 -6.97
CA ILE A 386 -4.69 15.53 -6.04
C ILE A 386 -4.65 17.02 -5.66
N LEU A 387 -4.97 17.95 -6.57
CA LEU A 387 -5.01 19.38 -6.28
C LEU A 387 -6.19 19.76 -5.38
N ALA A 388 -7.36 19.16 -5.60
CA ALA A 388 -8.58 19.46 -4.85
C ALA A 388 -8.51 18.98 -3.40
N LYS A 389 -7.93 17.80 -3.17
CA LYS A 389 -7.96 17.12 -1.86
C LYS A 389 -6.60 17.09 -1.15
N ARG A 390 -5.52 17.28 -1.90
CA ARG A 390 -4.13 17.37 -1.42
C ARG A 390 -3.69 16.20 -0.55
N ARG A 391 -4.27 15.02 -0.80
CA ARG A 391 -4.00 13.78 -0.04
C ARG A 391 -2.51 13.44 -0.11
N HIS A 392 -1.94 13.09 1.02
CA HIS A 392 -0.68 12.36 1.08
C HIS A 392 -0.71 11.30 2.17
N GLY A 393 0.19 10.34 2.08
CA GLY A 393 0.39 9.27 3.05
C GLY A 393 1.81 9.26 3.55
N MET A 394 2.01 9.87 4.71
CA MET A 394 3.24 9.77 5.46
C MET A 394 3.17 8.55 6.38
N GLY A 395 4.18 7.71 6.31
CA GLY A 395 4.38 6.60 7.22
C GLY A 395 5.78 6.61 7.79
N PHE A 396 6.31 5.44 8.03
CA PHE A 396 7.65 5.26 8.54
C PHE A 396 8.27 3.98 7.99
N LEU A 397 9.59 3.88 8.13
CA LEU A 397 10.35 2.65 7.96
C LEU A 397 11.22 2.42 9.20
N GLY A 398 11.71 1.20 9.36
CA GLY A 398 12.61 0.82 10.43
C GLY A 398 11.92 0.65 11.77
N LEU A 399 10.61 0.38 11.82
CA LEU A 399 9.93 0.15 13.11
C LEU A 399 10.53 -1.07 13.84
N GLY A 400 10.66 -2.19 13.15
CA GLY A 400 11.31 -3.39 13.69
C GLY A 400 12.75 -3.12 14.13
N SER A 401 13.57 -2.49 13.28
CA SER A 401 14.93 -2.09 13.65
C SER A 401 14.98 -1.19 14.89
N THR A 402 14.05 -0.24 14.99
CA THR A 402 13.94 0.68 16.14
C THR A 402 13.56 -0.07 17.41
N MET A 403 12.64 -1.03 17.34
CA MET A 403 12.29 -1.88 18.48
C MET A 403 13.50 -2.65 19.00
N VAL A 404 14.29 -3.27 18.10
CA VAL A 404 15.54 -3.96 18.47
C VAL A 404 16.54 -3.00 19.11
N MET A 405 16.72 -1.81 18.55
CA MET A 405 17.60 -0.78 19.12
C MET A 405 17.14 -0.28 20.50
N MET A 406 15.84 -0.40 20.80
CA MET A 406 15.23 -0.06 22.09
C MET A 406 15.15 -1.26 23.05
N GLY A 407 15.65 -2.44 22.67
CA GLY A 407 15.55 -3.67 23.47
C GLY A 407 14.13 -4.26 23.55
N LEU A 408 13.23 -3.91 22.63
CA LEU A 408 11.84 -4.36 22.61
C LEU A 408 11.68 -5.57 21.69
N HIS A 409 11.04 -6.63 22.20
CA HIS A 409 10.61 -7.76 21.39
C HIS A 409 9.42 -7.39 20.51
N TYR A 410 9.52 -7.65 19.21
CA TYR A 410 8.44 -7.39 18.26
C TYR A 410 7.17 -8.20 18.61
N GLY A 411 6.04 -7.52 18.75
CA GLY A 411 4.77 -8.15 19.14
C GLY A 411 4.53 -8.24 20.66
N SER A 412 5.52 -7.88 21.48
CA SER A 412 5.28 -7.71 22.93
C SER A 412 4.33 -6.54 23.20
N PRO A 413 3.62 -6.51 24.35
CA PRO A 413 2.78 -5.37 24.73
C PRO A 413 3.51 -4.02 24.65
N ALA A 414 4.74 -3.95 25.17
CA ALA A 414 5.56 -2.74 25.12
C ALA A 414 5.90 -2.30 23.68
N SER A 415 6.16 -3.24 22.77
CA SER A 415 6.37 -2.92 21.35
C SER A 415 5.09 -2.42 20.67
N CYS A 416 3.92 -2.96 21.04
CA CYS A 416 2.65 -2.50 20.51
C CYS A 416 2.32 -1.08 21.01
N GLU A 417 2.53 -0.81 22.30
CA GLU A 417 2.41 0.54 22.87
C GLU A 417 3.35 1.53 22.18
N PHE A 418 4.59 1.12 21.91
CA PHE A 418 5.54 1.95 21.16
C PHE A 418 5.08 2.22 19.72
N ALA A 419 4.61 1.21 19.00
CA ALA A 419 4.10 1.35 17.63
C ALA A 419 2.87 2.29 17.57
N GLU A 420 1.97 2.17 18.55
CA GLU A 420 0.84 3.09 18.71
C GLU A 420 1.31 4.52 18.99
N GLU A 421 2.24 4.72 19.92
CA GLU A 421 2.73 6.05 20.28
C GLU A 421 3.44 6.74 19.12
N VAL A 422 4.31 6.03 18.38
CA VAL A 422 4.97 6.56 17.18
C VAL A 422 3.92 7.05 16.17
N THR A 423 2.91 6.24 15.91
CA THR A 423 1.87 6.59 14.93
C THR A 423 0.94 7.70 15.43
N LYS A 424 0.65 7.74 16.73
CA LYS A 424 -0.14 8.81 17.36
C LYS A 424 0.57 10.16 17.23
N GLN A 425 1.86 10.21 17.51
CA GLN A 425 2.66 11.44 17.38
C GLN A 425 2.79 11.89 15.91
N LEU A 426 2.90 10.94 14.97
CA LEU A 426 2.86 11.22 13.53
C LEU A 426 1.56 11.94 13.13
N ALA A 427 0.42 11.37 13.52
CA ALA A 427 -0.90 11.89 13.18
C ALA A 427 -1.14 13.27 13.79
N LEU A 428 -0.91 13.44 15.11
CA LEU A 428 -1.13 14.72 15.80
C LEU A 428 -0.29 15.85 15.21
N GLU A 429 1.01 15.61 14.99
CA GLU A 429 1.88 16.63 14.41
C GLU A 429 1.52 16.93 12.95
N GLY A 430 1.07 15.91 12.20
CA GLY A 430 0.50 16.05 10.87
C GLY A 430 -0.67 17.02 10.84
N TRP A 431 -1.69 16.81 11.66
CA TRP A 431 -2.88 17.68 11.71
C TRP A 431 -2.60 19.09 12.24
N ARG A 432 -1.69 19.25 13.21
CA ARG A 432 -1.22 20.57 13.65
C ARG A 432 -0.51 21.32 12.52
N THR A 433 0.29 20.61 11.75
CA THR A 433 0.94 21.16 10.55
C THR A 433 -0.08 21.46 9.46
N ALA A 434 -1.12 20.63 9.30
CA ALA A 434 -2.23 20.87 8.37
C ALA A 434 -2.93 22.20 8.64
N LEU A 435 -3.25 22.49 9.91
CA LEU A 435 -3.86 23.75 10.32
C LEU A 435 -2.91 24.94 10.07
N THR A 436 -1.63 24.78 10.42
CA THR A 436 -0.61 25.82 10.22
C THR A 436 -0.48 26.18 8.73
N LEU A 437 -0.35 25.16 7.87
CA LEU A 437 -0.28 25.35 6.42
C LEU A 437 -1.59 25.86 5.82
N ALA A 438 -2.75 25.50 6.40
CA ALA A 438 -4.03 26.05 5.94
C ALA A 438 -4.13 27.55 6.18
N LYS A 439 -3.64 28.03 7.34
CA LYS A 439 -3.56 29.47 7.65
C LYS A 439 -2.57 30.22 6.75
N GLU A 440 -1.49 29.55 6.35
CA GLU A 440 -0.44 30.16 5.51
C GLU A 440 -0.76 30.11 4.01
N LYS A 441 -1.21 28.96 3.50
CA LYS A 441 -1.33 28.65 2.06
C LYS A 441 -2.79 28.42 1.62
N GLY A 442 -3.74 28.46 2.54
CA GLY A 442 -5.14 28.09 2.32
C GLY A 442 -5.42 26.60 2.55
N ALA A 443 -6.65 26.27 2.97
CA ALA A 443 -7.12 24.89 3.09
C ALA A 443 -7.18 24.17 1.73
N ALA A 444 -7.25 22.84 1.74
CA ALA A 444 -7.52 22.05 0.55
C ALA A 444 -8.81 22.56 -0.13
N PRO A 445 -8.83 22.77 -1.46
CA PRO A 445 -9.97 23.36 -2.16
C PRO A 445 -11.31 22.70 -1.85
N ILE A 446 -11.34 21.37 -1.70
CA ILE A 446 -12.55 20.62 -1.35
C ILE A 446 -13.17 21.06 -0.02
N LEU A 447 -12.35 21.48 0.96
CA LEU A 447 -12.81 21.87 2.30
C LEU A 447 -13.42 23.27 2.36
N ASN A 448 -13.21 24.08 1.30
CA ASN A 448 -13.83 25.40 1.16
C ASN A 448 -15.22 25.35 0.50
N GLN A 449 -15.65 24.17 0.04
CA GLN A 449 -16.94 24.00 -0.60
C GLN A 449 -18.08 23.94 0.43
N SER A 450 -19.29 24.22 -0.02
CA SER A 450 -20.52 24.00 0.73
C SER A 450 -21.23 22.76 0.18
N VAL A 451 -21.70 21.90 1.06
CA VAL A 451 -22.27 20.59 0.73
C VAL A 451 -23.72 20.55 1.17
N CYS A 452 -24.62 20.16 0.26
CA CYS A 452 -26.01 19.87 0.59
C CYS A 452 -26.10 18.51 1.29
N VAL A 453 -26.68 18.47 2.48
CA VAL A 453 -26.82 17.25 3.28
C VAL A 453 -27.85 16.32 2.63
N THR A 454 -27.47 15.07 2.41
CA THR A 454 -28.33 14.03 1.82
C THR A 454 -28.85 13.05 2.88
N GLY A 455 -29.88 12.28 2.53
CA GLY A 455 -30.34 11.16 3.36
C GLY A 455 -29.25 10.13 3.63
N GLU A 456 -28.43 9.83 2.61
CA GLU A 456 -27.26 8.96 2.73
C GLU A 456 -26.27 9.45 3.80
N MET A 457 -26.00 10.76 3.84
CA MET A 457 -25.10 11.35 4.84
C MET A 457 -25.64 11.17 6.26
N LEU A 458 -26.94 11.42 6.46
CA LEU A 458 -27.57 11.26 7.78
C LEU A 458 -27.61 9.79 8.22
N ARG A 459 -27.77 8.85 7.29
CA ARG A 459 -27.67 7.41 7.55
C ARG A 459 -26.25 7.02 7.97
N LYS A 460 -25.23 7.54 7.29
CA LYS A 460 -23.81 7.28 7.59
C LYS A 460 -23.34 7.95 8.88
N ARG A 461 -23.88 9.13 9.22
CA ARG A 461 -23.52 9.92 10.39
C ARG A 461 -24.77 10.31 11.19
N PRO A 462 -25.36 9.36 11.95
CA PRO A 462 -26.56 9.63 12.74
C PRO A 462 -26.36 10.72 13.79
N GLU A 463 -25.12 10.98 14.22
CA GLU A 463 -24.80 12.13 15.08
C GLU A 463 -25.16 13.49 14.47
N MET A 464 -25.18 13.64 13.14
CA MET A 464 -25.62 14.88 12.49
C MET A 464 -27.10 15.18 12.81
N VAL A 465 -27.94 14.14 12.87
CA VAL A 465 -29.35 14.27 13.25
C VAL A 465 -29.47 14.70 14.72
N ALA A 466 -28.62 14.16 15.60
CA ALA A 466 -28.59 14.55 17.01
C ALA A 466 -28.21 16.02 17.20
N ASP A 467 -27.36 16.56 16.31
CA ASP A 467 -27.00 17.99 16.25
C ASP A 467 -28.05 18.87 15.57
N GLY A 468 -29.19 18.29 15.15
CA GLY A 468 -30.32 18.99 14.55
C GLY A 468 -30.22 19.24 13.05
N ILE A 469 -29.24 18.65 12.37
CA ILE A 469 -29.05 18.76 10.91
C ILE A 469 -30.08 17.90 10.17
N LYS A 470 -30.59 18.43 9.06
CA LYS A 470 -31.61 17.80 8.21
C LYS A 470 -31.15 17.72 6.76
N ALA A 471 -31.77 16.81 6.01
CA ALA A 471 -31.57 16.72 4.57
C ALA A 471 -31.97 18.05 3.90
N GLY A 472 -31.14 18.55 2.99
CA GLY A 472 -31.29 19.87 2.37
C GLY A 472 -30.54 21.00 3.07
N ASP A 473 -30.06 20.82 4.30
CA ASP A 473 -29.18 21.79 4.94
C ASP A 473 -27.86 21.92 4.17
N VAL A 474 -27.26 23.10 4.19
CA VAL A 474 -25.99 23.38 3.51
C VAL A 474 -24.89 23.59 4.54
N ILE A 475 -23.90 22.70 4.55
CA ILE A 475 -22.83 22.67 5.55
C ILE A 475 -21.47 22.84 4.86
N PRO A 476 -20.54 23.66 5.40
CA PRO A 476 -19.18 23.73 4.89
C PRO A 476 -18.48 22.36 4.98
N ALA A 477 -17.78 21.95 3.91
CA ALA A 477 -17.08 20.67 3.85
C ALA A 477 -16.03 20.51 4.96
N ARG A 478 -15.36 21.59 5.38
CA ARG A 478 -14.46 21.58 6.56
C ARG A 478 -15.13 21.16 7.87
N VAL A 479 -16.43 21.44 8.05
CA VAL A 479 -17.18 20.99 9.23
C VAL A 479 -17.47 19.49 9.14
N LEU A 480 -17.89 19.00 7.95
CA LEU A 480 -18.07 17.57 7.70
C LEU A 480 -16.77 16.77 7.90
N HIS A 481 -15.64 17.34 7.51
CA HIS A 481 -14.29 16.79 7.71
C HIS A 481 -13.90 16.75 9.17
N ALA A 482 -13.86 17.90 9.84
CA ALA A 482 -13.32 17.98 11.18
C ALA A 482 -14.25 17.38 12.25
N THR A 483 -15.56 17.54 12.10
CA THR A 483 -16.55 17.21 13.16
C THR A 483 -17.18 15.83 12.96
N TYR A 484 -17.46 15.46 11.71
CA TYR A 484 -18.24 14.26 11.38
C TYR A 484 -17.42 13.13 10.72
N SER A 485 -16.11 13.30 10.54
CA SER A 485 -15.22 12.16 10.29
C SER A 485 -14.98 11.39 11.59
N ARG A 486 -15.20 10.07 11.59
CA ARG A 486 -14.88 9.21 12.74
C ARG A 486 -13.40 9.23 13.10
N TYR A 487 -12.53 9.38 12.11
CA TYR A 487 -11.10 9.49 12.36
C TYR A 487 -10.77 10.83 13.02
N MET A 488 -11.37 11.95 12.59
CA MET A 488 -11.14 13.25 13.24
C MET A 488 -11.78 13.33 14.63
N GLN A 489 -12.93 12.68 14.86
CA GLN A 489 -13.50 12.52 16.20
C GLN A 489 -12.51 11.81 17.16
N ARG A 490 -11.75 10.84 16.67
CA ARG A 490 -10.66 10.21 17.44
C ARG A 490 -9.55 11.20 17.76
N ILE A 491 -9.12 12.03 16.80
CA ILE A 491 -8.15 13.11 17.06
C ILE A 491 -8.69 14.10 18.10
N ALA A 492 -9.98 14.43 18.06
CA ALA A 492 -10.63 15.34 19.00
C ALA A 492 -10.60 14.83 20.46
N THR A 493 -10.49 13.51 20.68
CA THR A 493 -10.32 12.97 22.04
C THR A 493 -8.97 13.35 22.67
N LEU A 494 -7.98 13.69 21.85
CA LEU A 494 -6.63 14.08 22.29
C LEU A 494 -6.39 15.59 22.21
N ASP A 495 -6.94 16.25 21.18
CA ASP A 495 -6.72 17.67 20.91
C ASP A 495 -8.02 18.29 20.34
N PRO A 496 -9.03 18.54 21.20
CA PRO A 496 -10.33 19.07 20.75
C PRO A 496 -10.21 20.48 20.16
N ASP A 497 -9.31 21.30 20.68
CA ASP A 497 -9.06 22.66 20.19
C ASP A 497 -8.49 22.66 18.77
N LEU A 498 -7.59 21.71 18.46
CA LEU A 498 -7.10 21.52 17.09
C LEU A 498 -8.23 21.21 16.12
N VAL A 499 -9.11 20.28 16.48
CA VAL A 499 -10.23 19.86 15.61
C VAL A 499 -11.24 20.99 15.45
N ALA A 500 -11.55 21.74 16.51
CA ALA A 500 -12.39 22.93 16.42
C ALA A 500 -11.79 23.99 15.49
N ALA A 501 -10.48 24.27 15.60
CA ALA A 501 -9.80 25.21 14.72
C ALA A 501 -9.75 24.72 13.25
N LEU A 502 -9.66 23.42 13.01
CA LEU A 502 -9.78 22.82 11.68
C LEU A 502 -11.20 22.92 11.12
N ALA A 503 -12.24 22.81 11.94
CA ALA A 503 -13.62 23.04 11.51
C ALA A 503 -13.86 24.50 11.07
N GLU A 504 -13.19 25.45 11.72
CA GLU A 504 -13.26 26.88 11.38
C GLU A 504 -12.42 27.22 10.13
N THR A 505 -11.17 26.78 10.09
CA THR A 505 -10.19 27.20 9.05
C THR A 505 -10.17 26.26 7.85
N GLY A 506 -10.41 24.96 8.06
CA GLY A 506 -10.05 23.89 7.13
C GLY A 506 -8.61 23.40 7.32
N ALA A 507 -8.33 22.20 6.82
CA ALA A 507 -6.98 21.60 6.79
C ALA A 507 -6.30 21.85 5.44
N ARG A 508 -4.95 21.90 5.40
CA ARG A 508 -4.22 22.02 4.12
C ARG A 508 -4.42 20.79 3.22
N PHE A 509 -4.66 19.63 3.80
CA PHE A 509 -4.87 18.36 3.12
C PHE A 509 -5.95 17.56 3.84
N THR A 510 -6.59 16.64 3.12
CA THR A 510 -7.69 15.84 3.66
C THR A 510 -7.24 14.54 4.33
N HIS A 511 -6.05 14.05 3.97
CA HIS A 511 -5.43 12.85 4.53
C HIS A 511 -3.93 13.07 4.71
N HIS A 512 -3.38 12.52 5.80
CA HIS A 512 -1.98 12.70 6.20
C HIS A 512 -1.16 11.41 6.17
N SER A 513 -1.75 10.27 6.55
CA SER A 513 -0.98 9.13 7.07
C SER A 513 -1.28 7.81 6.36
N SER A 514 -0.22 7.07 6.05
CA SER A 514 -0.30 5.74 5.43
C SER A 514 1.05 5.05 5.58
N VAL A 515 1.05 3.76 5.90
CA VAL A 515 2.30 2.99 5.98
C VAL A 515 2.45 2.16 4.71
N ALA A 516 3.25 2.69 3.78
CA ALA A 516 3.59 2.04 2.53
C ALA A 516 4.72 1.01 2.69
N PRO A 517 4.84 0.03 1.77
CA PRO A 517 6.02 -0.82 1.75
C PRO A 517 7.24 0.00 1.32
N THR A 518 8.31 -0.07 2.10
CA THR A 518 9.51 0.76 1.87
C THR A 518 10.69 -0.02 1.29
N GLY A 519 10.46 -1.21 0.71
CA GLY A 519 11.50 -2.16 0.30
C GLY A 519 12.76 -1.55 -0.33
N THR A 520 12.62 -0.78 -1.41
CA THR A 520 13.78 -0.21 -2.12
C THR A 520 14.40 0.98 -1.39
N ILE A 521 13.59 1.88 -0.82
CA ILE A 521 14.11 3.07 -0.11
C ILE A 521 14.77 2.69 1.22
N ALA A 522 14.23 1.71 1.93
CA ALA A 522 14.75 1.22 3.20
C ALA A 522 16.05 0.45 3.00
N LEU A 523 16.11 -0.44 2.00
CA LEU A 523 17.35 -1.13 1.65
C LEU A 523 18.44 -0.18 1.13
N SER A 524 18.07 0.89 0.42
CA SER A 524 19.03 1.88 -0.08
C SER A 524 19.33 2.96 0.97
N LEU A 525 18.60 4.08 0.96
CA LEU A 525 18.87 5.24 1.81
C LEU A 525 18.59 4.99 3.30
N GLY A 526 17.76 3.98 3.63
CA GLY A 526 17.57 3.49 4.99
C GLY A 526 18.68 2.54 5.48
N ASN A 527 19.67 2.24 4.63
CA ASN A 527 20.79 1.32 4.92
C ASN A 527 20.33 -0.05 5.45
N ASN A 528 19.26 -0.57 4.86
CA ASN A 528 18.58 -1.81 5.24
C ASN A 528 17.97 -1.80 6.65
N ALA A 529 17.41 -0.66 7.06
CA ALA A 529 16.42 -0.65 8.14
C ALA A 529 15.18 -1.45 7.72
N SER A 530 14.46 -2.00 8.69
CA SER A 530 13.30 -2.86 8.42
C SER A 530 12.23 -2.12 7.60
N ASN A 531 11.44 -2.87 6.82
CA ASN A 531 10.53 -2.27 5.84
C ASN A 531 9.24 -1.80 6.50
N GLY A 532 8.88 -0.52 6.41
CA GLY A 532 7.61 -0.04 6.92
C GLY A 532 7.44 -0.32 8.42
N ILE A 533 6.39 -1.08 8.72
CA ILE A 533 6.04 -1.63 10.03
C ILE A 533 6.56 -3.08 10.23
N GLU A 534 7.27 -3.65 9.26
CA GLU A 534 7.77 -5.02 9.34
C GLU A 534 8.93 -5.16 10.34
N PRO A 535 9.07 -6.35 10.96
CA PRO A 535 10.35 -6.78 11.50
C PRO A 535 11.36 -6.94 10.36
N SER A 536 12.65 -7.09 10.70
CA SER A 536 13.65 -7.45 9.70
C SER A 536 13.34 -8.84 9.14
N PHE A 537 13.42 -8.97 7.81
CA PHE A 537 13.21 -10.27 7.15
C PHE A 537 14.25 -11.29 7.61
N ALA A 538 15.52 -10.87 7.59
CA ALA A 538 16.66 -11.57 8.15
C ALA A 538 17.73 -10.54 8.52
N HIS A 539 18.55 -10.82 9.53
CA HIS A 539 19.60 -9.88 9.94
C HIS A 539 20.85 -9.92 9.04
N ARG A 540 21.06 -11.03 8.31
CA ARG A 540 22.14 -11.23 7.33
C ARG A 540 21.63 -12.13 6.21
N TYR A 541 21.81 -11.71 4.96
CA TYR A 541 21.46 -12.49 3.77
C TYR A 541 22.26 -12.03 2.55
N SER A 542 22.28 -12.84 1.50
CA SER A 542 23.00 -12.54 0.26
C SER A 542 22.06 -12.01 -0.83
N ARG A 543 22.52 -11.01 -1.58
CA ARG A 543 21.81 -10.50 -2.76
C ARG A 543 22.70 -10.55 -3.99
N ASN A 544 22.16 -11.11 -5.07
CA ASN A 544 22.81 -11.12 -6.37
C ASN A 544 22.74 -9.74 -7.04
N VAL A 545 23.90 -9.16 -7.32
CA VAL A 545 24.05 -7.85 -7.98
C VAL A 545 24.77 -8.04 -9.31
N ILE A 546 24.18 -7.53 -10.39
CA ILE A 546 24.86 -7.43 -11.69
C ILE A 546 25.70 -6.15 -11.68
N ARG A 547 27.01 -6.28 -11.85
CA ARG A 547 27.91 -5.13 -12.06
C ARG A 547 27.99 -4.81 -13.55
N GLU A 548 27.99 -3.52 -13.88
CA GLU A 548 28.11 -3.06 -15.25
C GLU A 548 29.41 -3.61 -15.89
N GLY A 549 29.29 -4.20 -17.08
CA GLY A 549 30.40 -4.85 -17.79
C GLY A 549 30.75 -6.29 -17.37
N LYS A 550 30.10 -6.86 -16.34
CA LYS A 550 30.22 -8.30 -16.00
C LYS A 550 28.97 -9.07 -16.43
N LYS A 551 29.17 -10.26 -17.00
CA LYS A 551 28.07 -11.19 -17.36
C LYS A 551 27.58 -12.03 -16.17
N SER A 552 28.33 -12.11 -15.07
CA SER A 552 27.96 -12.89 -13.88
C SER A 552 27.45 -12.01 -12.73
N LYS A 553 26.47 -12.54 -11.99
CA LYS A 553 25.95 -11.96 -10.75
C LYS A 553 26.99 -12.14 -9.64
N GLU A 554 27.30 -11.08 -8.92
CA GLU A 554 28.13 -11.13 -7.71
C GLU A 554 27.21 -11.17 -6.49
N SER A 555 27.43 -12.13 -5.59
CA SER A 555 26.71 -12.19 -4.32
C SER A 555 27.29 -11.16 -3.36
N VAL A 556 26.48 -10.19 -2.95
CA VAL A 556 26.85 -9.16 -1.96
C VAL A 556 26.09 -9.45 -0.67
N GLU A 557 26.81 -9.51 0.44
CA GLU A 557 26.21 -9.62 1.77
C GLU A 557 25.43 -8.34 2.09
N VAL A 558 24.24 -8.53 2.66
CA VAL A 558 23.38 -7.47 3.15
C VAL A 558 23.09 -7.72 4.62
N LEU A 559 23.34 -6.71 5.45
CA LEU A 559 23.09 -6.74 6.88
C LEU A 559 21.93 -5.81 7.23
N SER A 560 21.09 -6.19 8.18
CA SER A 560 20.07 -5.29 8.75
C SER A 560 20.71 -4.10 9.45
N TYR A 561 20.02 -2.96 9.46
CA TYR A 561 20.55 -1.74 10.09
C TYR A 561 20.88 -1.92 11.57
N GLU A 562 20.00 -2.59 12.32
CA GLU A 562 20.20 -2.85 13.74
C GLU A 562 21.39 -3.77 14.01
N LEU A 563 21.70 -4.71 13.11
CA LEU A 563 22.92 -5.53 13.23
C LEU A 563 24.17 -4.70 12.95
N LEU A 564 24.15 -3.84 11.92
CA LEU A 564 25.25 -2.91 11.65
C LEU A 564 25.50 -1.99 12.84
N ALA A 565 24.41 -1.45 13.43
CA ALA A 565 24.48 -0.57 14.59
C ALA A 565 25.00 -1.31 15.84
N TYR A 566 24.55 -2.54 16.07
CA TYR A 566 25.00 -3.35 17.21
C TYR A 566 26.48 -3.72 17.08
N ARG A 567 26.94 -4.05 15.87
CA ARG A 567 28.37 -4.29 15.60
C ARG A 567 29.22 -3.05 15.81
N ALA A 568 28.72 -1.87 15.44
CA ALA A 568 29.42 -0.62 15.60
C ALA A 568 29.53 -0.17 17.07
N LEU A 569 28.52 -0.46 17.90
CA LEU A 569 28.41 0.09 19.25
C LEU A 569 28.66 -0.90 20.39
N VAL A 570 28.37 -2.19 20.19
CA VAL A 570 28.32 -3.18 21.27
C VAL A 570 29.33 -4.30 21.05
N ASN A 571 29.19 -5.07 19.96
CA ASN A 571 30.09 -6.20 19.69
C ASN A 571 30.36 -6.32 18.17
N PRO A 572 31.58 -6.00 17.68
CA PRO A 572 31.93 -6.05 16.26
C PRO A 572 31.83 -7.45 15.65
N ASP A 573 31.95 -8.50 16.46
CA ASP A 573 31.93 -9.91 16.05
C ASP A 573 30.55 -10.56 16.21
N ALA A 574 29.53 -9.79 16.60
CA ALA A 574 28.16 -10.29 16.76
C ALA A 574 27.63 -10.93 15.47
N SER A 575 27.01 -12.10 15.57
CA SER A 575 26.56 -12.88 14.41
C SER A 575 25.17 -13.46 14.65
N PRO A 576 24.23 -13.34 13.70
CA PRO A 576 22.95 -14.02 13.80
C PRO A 576 23.04 -15.54 13.74
N ASP A 577 24.20 -16.11 13.37
CA ASP A 577 24.41 -17.57 13.35
C ASP A 577 25.06 -18.08 14.65
N ALA A 578 25.43 -17.19 15.58
CA ALA A 578 26.06 -17.59 16.83
C ALA A 578 25.02 -18.23 17.76
N VAL A 579 25.21 -19.51 18.08
CA VAL A 579 24.26 -20.31 18.89
C VAL A 579 24.57 -20.24 20.39
N SER A 580 25.82 -19.96 20.77
CA SER A 580 26.24 -19.76 22.17
C SER A 580 27.52 -18.91 22.24
N GLY A 581 27.74 -18.21 23.35
CA GLY A 581 28.94 -17.40 23.59
C GLY A 581 28.73 -15.89 23.42
N GLU A 582 29.82 -15.14 23.48
CA GLU A 582 29.81 -13.66 23.50
C GLU A 582 29.35 -12.99 22.19
N ASN A 583 29.35 -13.74 21.09
CA ASN A 583 28.93 -13.26 19.76
C ASN A 583 27.43 -13.47 19.47
N CYS A 584 26.69 -14.06 20.41
CA CYS A 584 25.24 -14.20 20.31
C CYS A 584 24.56 -12.83 20.32
N LEU A 585 23.56 -12.69 19.47
CA LEU A 585 22.65 -11.56 19.54
C LEU A 585 21.69 -11.74 20.73
N PRO A 586 21.28 -10.64 21.39
CA PRO A 586 20.21 -10.68 22.38
C PRO A 586 18.91 -11.27 21.82
N ASP A 587 18.07 -11.81 22.69
CA ASP A 587 16.81 -12.48 22.34
C ASP A 587 15.81 -11.58 21.58
N TYR A 588 15.87 -10.27 21.80
CA TYR A 588 15.05 -9.30 21.07
C TYR A 588 15.45 -9.10 19.59
N PHE A 589 16.57 -9.67 19.12
CA PHE A 589 16.91 -9.75 17.68
C PHE A 589 16.09 -10.84 16.98
N VAL A 590 14.83 -10.52 16.72
CA VAL A 590 13.89 -11.40 16.02
C VAL A 590 13.78 -11.06 14.54
N SER A 591 13.74 -12.10 13.71
CA SER A 591 13.41 -12.02 12.28
C SER A 591 11.96 -12.42 12.00
N ALA A 592 11.46 -12.07 10.82
CA ALA A 592 10.08 -12.29 10.41
C ALA A 592 9.57 -13.74 10.51
N ASP A 593 10.45 -14.74 10.46
CA ASP A 593 10.15 -16.17 10.60
C ASP A 593 9.95 -16.63 12.05
N SER A 594 10.58 -15.94 13.00
CA SER A 594 10.46 -16.22 14.44
C SER A 594 9.23 -15.57 15.09
N ILE A 595 8.51 -14.73 14.34
CA ILE A 595 7.37 -13.94 14.84
C ILE A 595 6.05 -14.65 14.49
N THR A 596 5.17 -14.80 15.48
CA THR A 596 3.87 -15.42 15.25
C THR A 596 2.95 -14.51 14.42
N PRO A 597 2.00 -15.07 13.63
CA PRO A 597 1.02 -14.26 12.88
C PRO A 597 0.23 -13.28 13.76
N GLN A 598 -0.05 -13.70 15.00
CA GLN A 598 -0.69 -12.90 16.04
C GLN A 598 0.12 -11.63 16.36
N CYS A 599 1.42 -11.78 16.66
CA CYS A 599 2.33 -10.67 16.91
C CYS A 599 2.41 -9.69 15.72
N HIS A 600 2.37 -10.20 14.48
CA HIS A 600 2.31 -9.35 13.29
C HIS A 600 1.05 -8.47 13.29
N ILE A 601 -0.13 -9.06 13.56
CA ILE A 601 -1.41 -8.36 13.59
C ILE A 601 -1.46 -7.35 14.74
N ASP A 602 -0.97 -7.70 15.93
CA ASP A 602 -1.02 -6.83 17.11
C ASP A 602 -0.27 -5.51 16.89
N VAL A 603 0.94 -5.58 16.32
CA VAL A 603 1.71 -4.37 15.96
C VAL A 603 1.01 -3.58 14.87
N GLN A 604 0.43 -4.24 13.85
CA GLN A 604 -0.33 -3.56 12.80
C GLN A 604 -1.55 -2.83 13.38
N ALA A 605 -2.30 -3.49 14.26
CA ALA A 605 -3.51 -2.96 14.87
C ALA A 605 -3.20 -1.76 15.77
N ALA A 606 -2.10 -1.82 16.53
CA ALA A 606 -1.62 -0.71 17.33
C ALA A 606 -1.36 0.55 16.48
N ALA A 607 -0.68 0.41 15.35
CA ALA A 607 -0.45 1.53 14.43
C ALA A 607 -1.73 1.98 13.69
N GLN A 608 -2.58 1.04 13.24
CA GLN A 608 -3.74 1.32 12.40
C GLN A 608 -4.73 2.32 13.03
N LYS A 609 -4.79 2.37 14.37
CA LYS A 609 -5.60 3.33 15.14
C LYS A 609 -5.39 4.79 14.70
N TRP A 610 -4.17 5.14 14.32
CA TRP A 610 -3.78 6.53 14.00
C TRP A 610 -3.45 6.73 12.52
N ILE A 611 -3.68 5.72 11.67
CA ILE A 611 -3.57 5.81 10.22
C ILE A 611 -4.94 6.08 9.57
N ASP A 612 -5.09 7.26 8.95
CA ASP A 612 -6.32 7.66 8.25
C ASP A 612 -6.52 6.95 6.90
N SER A 613 -5.45 6.62 6.17
CA SER A 613 -5.52 5.74 4.99
C SER A 613 -5.43 4.25 5.40
N SER A 614 -4.48 3.46 4.92
CA SER A 614 -4.27 2.06 5.32
C SER A 614 -2.78 1.73 5.53
N ILE A 615 -2.49 0.49 5.88
CA ILE A 615 -1.14 -0.06 6.12
C ILE A 615 -0.92 -1.23 5.15
N SER A 616 0.18 -1.18 4.40
CA SER A 616 0.68 -2.35 3.67
C SER A 616 1.63 -3.12 4.57
N LYS A 617 1.18 -4.28 5.02
CA LYS A 617 1.95 -5.22 5.83
C LYS A 617 1.66 -6.64 5.38
N THR A 618 2.71 -7.44 5.31
CA THR A 618 2.67 -8.87 5.09
C THR A 618 2.81 -9.59 6.43
N VAL A 619 1.79 -10.37 6.78
CA VAL A 619 1.87 -11.34 7.88
C VAL A 619 2.56 -12.58 7.33
N ASN A 620 3.79 -12.84 7.75
CA ASN A 620 4.47 -14.09 7.40
C ASN A 620 3.85 -15.22 8.19
N VAL A 621 3.56 -16.32 7.50
CA VAL A 621 2.84 -17.46 8.06
C VAL A 621 3.69 -18.72 7.90
N PRO A 622 3.85 -19.53 8.96
CA PRO A 622 4.53 -20.81 8.88
C PRO A 622 3.94 -21.72 7.79
N THR A 623 4.81 -22.39 7.02
CA THR A 623 4.40 -23.30 5.95
C THR A 623 3.53 -24.45 6.47
N ASP A 624 3.74 -24.89 7.71
CA ASP A 624 3.04 -26.01 8.35
C ASP A 624 1.82 -25.61 9.19
N ILE A 625 1.39 -24.34 9.13
CA ILE A 625 0.21 -23.88 9.88
C ILE A 625 -1.03 -24.73 9.53
N PRO A 626 -1.80 -25.22 10.52
CA PRO A 626 -3.07 -25.87 10.25
C PRO A 626 -4.05 -24.92 9.53
N PHE A 627 -4.77 -25.43 8.52
CA PHE A 627 -5.69 -24.62 7.73
C PHE A 627 -6.72 -23.87 8.59
N GLU A 628 -7.27 -24.50 9.63
CA GLU A 628 -8.22 -23.85 10.55
C GLU A 628 -7.60 -22.65 11.29
N ASN A 629 -6.34 -22.78 11.73
CA ASN A 629 -5.62 -21.68 12.38
C ASN A 629 -5.33 -20.55 11.41
N PHE A 630 -5.01 -20.88 10.15
CA PHE A 630 -4.84 -19.89 9.08
C PHE A 630 -6.10 -19.04 8.87
N GLN A 631 -7.29 -19.66 8.86
CA GLN A 631 -8.54 -18.91 8.77
C GLN A 631 -8.73 -17.94 9.94
N GLY A 632 -8.25 -18.33 11.12
CA GLY A 632 -8.28 -17.52 12.34
C GLY A 632 -7.54 -16.18 12.18
N ILE A 633 -6.48 -16.12 11.38
CA ILE A 633 -5.66 -14.91 11.16
C ILE A 633 -6.53 -13.77 10.61
N TYR A 634 -7.30 -14.04 9.55
CA TYR A 634 -8.13 -13.01 8.91
C TYR A 634 -9.30 -12.55 9.78
N ARG A 635 -9.88 -13.47 10.56
CA ARG A 635 -10.92 -13.13 11.54
C ARG A 635 -10.36 -12.23 12.63
N TYR A 636 -9.20 -12.59 13.17
CA TYR A 636 -8.52 -11.81 14.19
C TYR A 636 -8.10 -10.43 13.67
N ALA A 637 -7.61 -10.32 12.45
CA ALA A 637 -7.32 -9.06 11.78
C ALA A 637 -8.54 -8.14 11.70
N ALA A 638 -9.70 -8.69 11.32
CA ALA A 638 -10.94 -7.92 11.26
C ALA A 638 -11.43 -7.48 12.65
N GLU A 639 -11.37 -8.38 13.64
CA GLU A 639 -11.74 -8.10 15.03
C GLU A 639 -10.80 -7.07 15.68
N SER A 640 -9.54 -7.01 15.25
CA SER A 640 -8.54 -6.03 15.68
C SER A 640 -8.69 -4.64 15.05
N GLY A 641 -9.69 -4.44 14.18
CA GLY A 641 -9.97 -3.14 13.56
C GLY A 641 -9.04 -2.76 12.41
N LEU A 642 -8.41 -3.75 11.75
CA LEU A 642 -7.60 -3.50 10.57
C LEU A 642 -8.45 -3.04 9.36
N LYS A 643 -7.81 -2.35 8.41
CA LYS A 643 -8.43 -1.97 7.12
C LYS A 643 -8.12 -2.96 6.00
N GLY A 644 -7.13 -3.82 6.20
CA GLY A 644 -6.77 -4.90 5.29
C GLY A 644 -5.80 -5.86 5.95
N CYS A 645 -5.69 -7.05 5.36
CA CYS A 645 -4.79 -8.11 5.82
C CYS A 645 -4.23 -8.87 4.62
N THR A 646 -2.92 -9.04 4.60
CA THR A 646 -2.20 -9.82 3.60
C THR A 646 -1.34 -10.83 4.33
N THR A 647 -1.51 -12.10 4.01
CA THR A 647 -0.64 -13.17 4.50
C THR A 647 0.29 -13.63 3.41
N PHE A 648 1.52 -13.97 3.76
CA PHE A 648 2.41 -14.74 2.91
C PHE A 648 2.73 -16.06 3.59
N ARG A 649 2.27 -17.15 2.98
CA ARG A 649 2.63 -18.52 3.35
C ARG A 649 3.43 -19.11 2.21
N PHE A 650 4.67 -19.51 2.48
CA PHE A 650 5.46 -20.20 1.46
C PHE A 650 4.83 -21.57 1.18
N ASN A 651 4.40 -21.78 -0.06
CA ASN A 651 3.88 -23.04 -0.57
C ASN A 651 4.79 -23.53 -1.72
N PRO A 652 5.64 -24.54 -1.50
CA PRO A 652 6.60 -25.00 -2.51
C PRO A 652 5.95 -25.56 -3.78
N ALA A 653 4.67 -25.96 -3.72
CA ALA A 653 3.93 -26.43 -4.90
C ALA A 653 3.40 -25.29 -5.80
N ALA A 654 3.32 -24.05 -5.27
CA ALA A 654 2.71 -22.91 -5.96
C ALA A 654 3.68 -21.73 -6.18
N PHE A 655 4.72 -21.61 -5.34
CA PHE A 655 5.68 -20.51 -5.36
C PHE A 655 7.11 -21.01 -5.53
N SER A 656 7.86 -20.38 -6.44
CA SER A 656 9.29 -20.64 -6.60
C SER A 656 10.18 -19.38 -6.62
N GLY A 657 9.65 -18.19 -6.24
CA GLY A 657 10.30 -16.90 -6.51
C GLY A 657 10.58 -15.89 -5.36
N VAL A 658 11.70 -15.18 -5.54
CA VAL A 658 12.29 -13.93 -4.94
C VAL A 658 12.79 -13.94 -3.48
N LEU A 659 12.04 -14.45 -2.51
CA LEU A 659 12.50 -14.58 -1.12
C LEU A 659 12.28 -16.00 -0.65
N VAL A 660 13.13 -16.91 -1.11
CA VAL A 660 13.06 -18.31 -0.75
C VAL A 660 14.22 -18.61 0.20
N ARG A 661 13.92 -19.22 1.35
CA ARG A 661 14.94 -19.60 2.33
C ARG A 661 15.86 -20.64 1.71
N GLU A 662 17.14 -20.60 2.03
CA GLU A 662 18.10 -21.58 1.51
C GLU A 662 17.74 -23.01 1.95
N GLN A 663 17.21 -23.16 3.17
CA GLN A 663 16.68 -24.43 3.69
C GLN A 663 15.42 -24.90 2.94
N ASP A 664 14.50 -24.00 2.60
CA ASP A 664 13.28 -24.33 1.85
C ASP A 664 13.62 -24.76 0.41
N LEU A 665 14.50 -23.99 -0.25
CA LEU A 665 15.06 -24.31 -1.56
C LEU A 665 15.72 -25.68 -1.57
N ALA A 666 16.55 -25.98 -0.55
CA ALA A 666 17.24 -27.26 -0.43
C ALA A 666 16.30 -28.44 -0.13
N SER A 667 15.12 -28.18 0.42
CA SER A 667 14.12 -29.20 0.76
C SER A 667 13.10 -29.49 -0.35
N THR A 668 13.02 -28.63 -1.37
CA THR A 668 12.06 -28.72 -2.47
C THR A 668 12.72 -29.37 -3.69
N GLU A 669 12.12 -30.44 -4.22
CA GLU A 669 12.56 -31.12 -5.44
C GLU A 669 11.76 -30.60 -6.66
N TYR A 670 12.47 -30.19 -7.70
CA TYR A 670 11.91 -29.71 -8.96
C TYR A 670 12.09 -30.76 -10.03
N VAL A 671 11.06 -30.97 -10.85
CA VAL A 671 11.04 -31.94 -11.94
C VAL A 671 10.96 -31.20 -13.27
N PHE A 672 11.95 -31.41 -14.13
CA PHE A 672 12.00 -30.88 -15.48
C PHE A 672 11.71 -32.00 -16.46
N THR A 673 10.69 -31.84 -17.29
CA THR A 673 10.41 -32.78 -18.39
C THR A 673 11.14 -32.31 -19.64
N LEU A 674 12.07 -33.13 -20.14
CA LEU A 674 12.78 -32.87 -21.39
C LEU A 674 11.88 -33.19 -22.60
N GLU A 675 12.28 -32.72 -23.78
CA GLU A 675 11.54 -32.94 -25.04
C GLU A 675 11.32 -34.43 -25.36
N ASP A 676 12.25 -35.29 -24.96
CA ASP A 676 12.16 -36.74 -25.15
C ASP A 676 11.24 -37.43 -24.12
N GLY A 677 10.61 -36.65 -23.23
CA GLY A 677 9.71 -37.11 -22.17
C GLY A 677 10.43 -37.63 -20.93
N SER A 678 11.76 -37.58 -20.87
CA SER A 678 12.51 -37.94 -19.66
C SER A 678 12.44 -36.86 -18.60
N GLU A 679 12.53 -37.26 -17.32
CA GLU A 679 12.48 -36.35 -16.17
C GLU A 679 13.88 -36.14 -15.59
N VAL A 680 14.26 -34.88 -15.41
CA VAL A 680 15.41 -34.47 -14.61
C VAL A 680 14.91 -33.93 -13.28
N ARG A 681 15.44 -34.45 -12.18
CA ARG A 681 15.08 -34.03 -10.82
C ARG A 681 16.25 -33.32 -10.18
N ALA A 682 15.99 -32.17 -9.58
CA ALA A 682 17.01 -31.38 -8.90
C ALA A 682 16.41 -30.68 -7.69
N LYS A 683 17.18 -30.58 -6.60
CA LYS A 683 16.79 -29.74 -5.46
C LYS A 683 16.85 -28.28 -5.83
N GLY A 684 16.00 -27.45 -5.23
CA GLY A 684 15.85 -26.03 -5.62
C GLY A 684 17.14 -25.21 -5.65
N ASN A 685 18.11 -25.54 -4.80
CA ASN A 685 19.42 -24.89 -4.74
C ASN A 685 20.49 -25.48 -5.68
N GLU A 686 20.26 -26.65 -6.28
CA GLU A 686 21.17 -27.26 -7.23
C GLU A 686 21.29 -26.40 -8.49
N GLN A 687 22.51 -26.29 -9.03
CA GLN A 687 22.79 -25.48 -10.20
C GLN A 687 22.61 -26.32 -11.47
N ILE A 688 21.80 -25.83 -12.40
CA ILE A 688 21.50 -26.42 -13.70
C ILE A 688 21.97 -25.45 -14.79
N GLU A 689 22.71 -25.97 -15.75
CA GLU A 689 23.04 -25.25 -16.98
C GLU A 689 21.87 -25.41 -17.97
N TYR A 690 21.31 -24.31 -18.44
CA TYR A 690 20.24 -24.30 -19.43
C TYR A 690 20.41 -23.11 -20.38
N ASP A 691 20.34 -23.36 -21.69
CA ASP A 691 20.59 -22.36 -22.75
C ASP A 691 21.90 -21.56 -22.59
N GLY A 692 22.95 -22.22 -22.09
CA GLY A 692 24.28 -21.63 -21.89
C GLY A 692 24.42 -20.72 -20.66
N GLU A 693 23.40 -20.67 -19.79
CA GLU A 693 23.42 -19.94 -18.52
C GLU A 693 23.24 -20.89 -17.33
N MET A 694 23.88 -20.54 -16.19
CA MET A 694 23.72 -21.29 -14.94
C MET A 694 22.57 -20.71 -14.11
N HIS A 695 21.65 -21.57 -13.72
CA HIS A 695 20.50 -21.24 -12.89
C HIS A 695 20.44 -22.18 -11.68
N SER A 696 19.89 -21.74 -10.56
CA SER A 696 19.41 -22.73 -9.57
C SER A 696 18.16 -23.42 -10.13
N ALA A 697 17.90 -24.67 -9.75
CA ALA A 697 16.75 -25.44 -10.22
C ALA A 697 15.43 -24.68 -10.01
N ALA A 698 15.23 -24.08 -8.84
CA ALA A 698 14.02 -23.28 -8.59
C ALA A 698 13.87 -22.09 -9.55
N ASN A 699 14.97 -21.36 -9.81
CA ASN A 699 14.95 -20.21 -10.72
C ASN A 699 14.76 -20.62 -12.19
N LEU A 700 15.33 -21.75 -12.61
CA LEU A 700 15.15 -22.28 -13.95
C LEU A 700 13.70 -22.74 -14.17
N PHE A 701 13.16 -23.46 -13.19
CA PHE A 701 11.77 -23.93 -13.22
C PHE A 701 10.79 -22.76 -13.32
N ASP A 702 11.03 -21.70 -12.55
CA ASP A 702 10.27 -20.46 -12.65
C ASP A 702 10.42 -19.78 -14.00
N ALA A 703 11.63 -19.60 -14.51
CA ALA A 703 11.84 -18.94 -15.79
C ALA A 703 11.17 -19.68 -16.96
N LEU A 704 11.18 -21.02 -16.93
CA LEU A 704 10.47 -21.88 -17.88
C LEU A 704 8.95 -21.73 -17.74
N LYS A 705 8.41 -21.75 -16.51
CA LYS A 705 6.98 -21.50 -16.23
C LYS A 705 6.54 -20.08 -16.62
N GLU A 706 7.43 -19.11 -16.47
CA GLU A 706 7.24 -17.72 -16.83
C GLU A 706 7.32 -17.48 -18.35
N GLY A 707 7.83 -18.45 -19.12
CA GLY A 707 7.98 -18.40 -20.57
C GLY A 707 9.11 -17.48 -21.04
N TYR A 708 10.09 -17.22 -20.17
CA TYR A 708 11.29 -16.43 -20.51
C TYR A 708 12.18 -17.18 -21.50
N TYR A 709 12.25 -18.49 -21.35
CA TYR A 709 12.71 -19.40 -22.39
C TYR A 709 11.47 -19.85 -23.15
N GLY A 710 11.46 -19.70 -24.47
CA GLY A 710 10.30 -20.07 -25.28
C GLY A 710 9.89 -21.52 -25.02
N LYS A 711 8.63 -21.89 -25.28
CA LYS A 711 8.33 -23.30 -25.52
C LYS A 711 9.16 -23.70 -26.73
N LEU A 712 10.00 -24.71 -26.58
CA LEU A 712 10.39 -25.51 -27.73
C LEU A 712 9.16 -26.31 -28.20
#